data_AF-A0A5S3SDB1-F1
#
_entry.id   AF-A0A5S3SDB1-F1
#
_cell.length_a   1.000
_cell.length_b   1.000
_cell.length_c   1.000
_cell.angle_alpha   90.00
_cell.angle_beta   90.00
_cell.angle_gamma   90.00
#
_symmetry.space_group_name_H-M   'P 1'
#
loop_
_entity.id
_entity.type
_entity.pdbx_description
1 polymer ?
#
loop_
_entity_poly.entity_id
_entity_poly.type
_entity_poly.pdbx_seq_one_letter_code
_entity_poly.pdbx_strand_id
1 'polypeptide(L)'
;MVNNILGSHANLSTLLAQSVNNANQTTPPTSLQATANLEANAQKITDELLGQFSDEKVGQVLNQQLTSLLTISSTPSILNYKLSDEELALRTVISSQQEGLLNNENSTKLIERLNTSVKNIQGAYASTSAILSNLGQLGHKQQTFLASSQQRVERSLNPFMEDLNRKNYENSDNYLFELSVKTKEGDVINITFNSAQGYDENTGEATDDFSLSYEVNGDLSKAEHQALTQVLSGVGEMADEFFKTKQSSHSSYVPLNQTDISLDFLTGFNHQQLSGFDVSFSTTDGETILPSENNLNLSYNIDAASNQQALVYKLESGQNEVDFTLDMSTFGGQDINQMQQYITTLDKSLEDSRRNSFDETNDSAFGHKGDEKMKQGFALFKDAFTSMSSAAERYSRIESVASQQFTNGRELVSDLVDNMITNDPRYQGLGSSEKNTLGEGISKLADFDVAFSFAMDRGDYQPKSNIELSQATEQEKSGKFSGVTQSKNASTRFDYQDSHPNTYDKKESYNIGTAVKNNELVGLDQSYKADVDKKTYQFNPEKSQYEIKMALKEQTISESSIRFINDIWLEKNQDSYSMDKKERINSNSTQDEFKRTSSHSHSKLVTLIGDLDKLAEDKNVRREYLTNLSQVNFFMDKEN
;
A
#
# COMPACT_ATOMS: atom_id res chain seq x y z
N MET A 1 63.49 12.52 -3.63
CA MET A 1 64.01 13.62 -2.79
C MET A 1 63.81 14.92 -3.57
N VAL A 2 63.40 16.08 -3.08
CA VAL A 2 62.92 16.61 -1.80
C VAL A 2 62.43 18.05 -2.15
N ASN A 3 61.27 18.44 -1.60
CA ASN A 3 60.80 19.79 -1.23
C ASN A 3 60.54 20.97 -2.20
N ASN A 4 59.26 21.37 -2.19
CA ASN A 4 58.69 22.64 -1.66
C ASN A 4 58.89 24.02 -2.35
N ILE A 5 57.73 24.58 -2.74
CA ILE A 5 57.08 25.79 -2.15
C ILE A 5 57.08 27.14 -2.93
N LEU A 6 55.82 27.65 -3.03
CA LEU A 6 55.30 29.03 -3.10
C LEU A 6 55.34 29.85 -4.40
N GLY A 7 54.13 30.14 -4.92
CA GLY A 7 53.69 31.54 -4.99
C GLY A 7 52.87 31.96 -6.22
N SER A 8 51.56 31.68 -6.25
CA SER A 8 50.52 32.66 -6.66
C SER A 8 49.12 32.06 -6.53
N HIS A 9 48.50 32.19 -5.35
CA HIS A 9 47.04 32.08 -5.23
C HIS A 9 46.43 33.41 -5.67
N ALA A 10 45.55 33.38 -6.67
CA ALA A 10 44.64 34.50 -6.94
C ALA A 10 43.67 34.61 -5.75
N ASN A 11 43.89 35.62 -4.92
CA ASN A 11 43.16 35.84 -3.68
C ASN A 11 41.88 36.62 -3.99
N LEU A 12 40.70 36.00 -3.85
CA LEU A 12 39.38 36.61 -4.11
C LEU A 12 39.14 37.89 -3.29
N SER A 13 39.88 38.10 -2.19
CA SER A 13 39.84 39.33 -1.39
C SER A 13 40.31 40.58 -2.13
N THR A 14 41.13 40.46 -3.18
CA THR A 14 41.65 41.62 -3.93
C THR A 14 40.73 42.17 -5.02
N LEU A 15 39.74 41.39 -5.49
CA LEU A 15 38.80 41.84 -6.53
C LEU A 15 37.61 42.65 -5.98
N LEU A 16 37.31 42.54 -4.68
CA LEU A 16 36.23 43.28 -4.01
C LEU A 16 36.69 44.62 -3.40
N ALA A 17 38.00 44.83 -3.23
CA ALA A 17 38.50 46.06 -2.62
C ALA A 17 38.39 47.31 -3.53
N GLN A 18 38.15 47.14 -4.84
CA GLN A 18 38.03 48.28 -5.76
C GLN A 18 36.63 48.91 -5.82
N SER A 19 35.59 48.32 -5.21
CA SER A 19 34.23 48.89 -5.25
C SER A 19 33.85 49.74 -4.04
N VAL A 20 34.72 49.89 -3.04
CA VAL A 20 34.36 50.55 -1.76
C VAL A 20 34.66 52.06 -1.75
N ASN A 21 35.40 52.60 -2.72
CA ASN A 21 35.67 54.04 -2.79
C ASN A 21 34.72 54.75 -3.78
N ASN A 22 33.44 54.88 -3.40
CA ASN A 22 32.61 56.04 -3.75
C ASN A 22 31.36 56.05 -2.86
N ALA A 23 31.52 56.60 -1.66
CA ALA A 23 30.41 56.97 -0.80
C ALA A 23 29.71 58.20 -1.39
N ASN A 24 28.42 58.03 -1.74
CA ASN A 24 27.30 58.97 -1.59
C ASN A 24 26.25 58.72 -2.66
N GLN A 25 25.26 57.86 -2.38
CA GLN A 25 23.90 58.01 -2.87
C GLN A 25 22.96 57.03 -2.13
N THR A 26 21.92 57.60 -1.55
CA THR A 26 20.80 56.94 -0.86
C THR A 26 19.92 56.18 -1.85
N THR A 27 20.02 54.85 -1.88
CA THR A 27 18.95 53.89 -2.29
C THR A 27 19.43 52.46 -2.03
N PRO A 28 18.55 51.51 -1.61
CA PRO A 28 18.96 50.13 -1.35
C PRO A 28 19.22 49.38 -2.67
N PRO A 29 20.25 48.52 -2.77
CA PRO A 29 20.53 47.78 -3.99
C PRO A 29 19.59 46.57 -4.12
N THR A 30 18.93 46.46 -5.27
CA THR A 30 18.15 45.30 -5.71
C THR A 30 19.05 44.19 -6.26
N SER A 31 18.56 42.95 -6.17
CA SER A 31 19.18 41.64 -6.41
C SER A 31 19.79 41.35 -7.81
N LEU A 32 20.08 42.36 -8.62
CA LEU A 32 20.46 42.19 -10.04
C LEU A 32 21.90 42.59 -10.40
N GLN A 33 22.72 43.09 -9.46
CA GLN A 33 24.12 43.46 -9.76
C GLN A 33 25.16 42.38 -9.41
N ALA A 34 24.83 41.41 -8.56
CA ALA A 34 25.74 40.31 -8.21
C ALA A 34 25.80 39.21 -9.30
N THR A 35 24.75 39.06 -10.10
CA THR A 35 24.64 38.06 -11.18
C THR A 35 25.45 38.40 -12.42
N ALA A 36 25.64 39.69 -12.74
CA ALA A 36 26.28 40.13 -13.98
C ALA A 36 27.81 39.85 -14.05
N ASN A 37 28.49 39.66 -12.92
CA ASN A 37 29.94 39.42 -12.91
C ASN A 37 30.35 37.94 -12.94
N LEU A 38 29.40 37.00 -12.79
CA LEU A 38 29.66 35.56 -12.82
C LEU A 38 29.43 34.94 -14.21
N GLU A 39 28.60 35.54 -15.07
CA GLU A 39 28.39 35.06 -16.45
C GLU A 39 29.62 35.24 -17.36
N ALA A 40 30.51 36.17 -17.05
CA ALA A 40 31.68 36.48 -17.89
C ALA A 40 32.79 35.41 -17.89
N ASN A 41 32.76 34.43 -16.97
CA ASN A 41 33.78 33.37 -16.88
C ASN A 41 33.27 31.97 -17.27
N ALA A 42 32.07 31.85 -17.86
CA ALA A 42 31.50 30.58 -18.30
C ALA A 42 32.23 29.90 -19.48
N GLN A 43 33.33 30.46 -19.99
CA GLN A 43 34.12 29.89 -21.08
C GLN A 43 35.56 29.58 -20.65
N LYS A 44 35.72 28.50 -19.88
CA LYS A 44 36.87 27.58 -19.94
C LYS A 44 36.52 26.31 -19.16
N ILE A 45 36.04 25.32 -19.90
CA ILE A 45 35.80 23.96 -19.39
C ILE A 45 37.16 23.32 -19.13
N THR A 46 37.39 22.89 -17.90
CA THR A 46 38.48 21.99 -17.52
C THR A 46 37.93 20.91 -16.60
N ASP A 47 38.43 19.70 -16.74
CA ASP A 47 37.90 18.41 -16.25
C ASP A 47 37.78 18.25 -14.70
N GLU A 48 37.92 19.33 -13.93
CA GLU A 48 37.67 19.34 -12.47
C GLU A 48 36.17 19.45 -12.10
N LEU A 49 35.27 19.68 -13.07
CA LEU A 49 33.83 19.86 -12.84
C LEU A 49 33.01 18.55 -12.77
N LEU A 50 33.66 17.38 -12.84
CA LEU A 50 32.98 16.08 -12.77
C LEU A 50 32.69 15.61 -11.33
N GLY A 51 33.16 16.33 -10.30
CA GLY A 51 32.80 16.08 -8.91
C GLY A 51 31.78 17.10 -8.41
N GLN A 52 30.67 16.63 -7.84
CA GLN A 52 29.76 17.49 -7.07
C GLN A 52 30.53 18.10 -5.88
N PHE A 53 30.21 19.35 -5.52
CA PHE A 53 30.83 20.01 -4.37
C PHE A 53 30.73 19.15 -3.10
N SER A 54 31.83 19.00 -2.37
CA SER A 54 31.77 18.40 -1.03
C SER A 54 30.94 19.27 -0.09
N ASP A 55 30.40 18.65 0.96
CA ASP A 55 29.63 19.33 2.01
C ASP A 55 30.43 20.49 2.62
N GLU A 56 31.75 20.34 2.75
CA GLU A 56 32.65 21.41 3.22
C GLU A 56 32.65 22.64 2.30
N LYS A 57 32.50 22.45 1.00
CA LYS A 57 32.49 23.53 0.01
C LYS A 57 31.12 24.15 -0.12
N VAL A 58 30.05 23.36 0.03
CA VAL A 58 28.68 23.88 0.19
C VAL A 58 28.54 24.71 1.45
N GLY A 59 29.04 24.21 2.59
CA GLY A 59 29.09 24.93 3.85
C GLY A 59 29.88 26.24 3.73
N GLN A 60 30.99 26.29 2.97
CA GLN A 60 31.71 27.55 2.74
C GLN A 60 30.88 28.61 1.99
N VAL A 61 30.07 28.20 1.01
CA VAL A 61 29.19 29.12 0.27
C VAL A 61 28.06 29.61 1.18
N LEU A 62 27.45 28.69 1.94
CA LEU A 62 26.41 29.02 2.93
C LEU A 62 26.94 29.98 3.99
N ASN A 63 28.12 29.71 4.56
CA ASN A 63 28.79 30.54 5.54
C ASN A 63 29.03 31.97 5.02
N GLN A 64 29.41 32.13 3.74
CA GLN A 64 29.57 33.45 3.12
C GLN A 64 28.24 34.21 3.01
N GLN A 65 27.16 33.52 2.63
CA GLN A 65 25.83 34.13 2.56
C GLN A 65 25.36 34.56 3.96
N LEU A 66 25.50 33.70 4.96
CA LEU A 66 25.13 34.00 6.36
C LEU A 66 26.00 35.11 6.98
N THR A 67 27.30 35.15 6.66
CA THR A 67 28.22 36.18 7.19
C THR A 67 27.83 37.57 6.69
N SER A 68 27.32 37.66 5.46
CA SER A 68 26.88 38.92 4.86
C SER A 68 25.67 39.55 5.57
N LEU A 69 24.96 38.78 6.40
CA LEU A 69 23.79 39.23 7.16
C LEU A 69 24.16 39.90 8.50
N LEU A 70 25.41 39.82 8.96
CA LEU A 70 25.87 40.43 10.21
C LEU A 70 26.02 41.96 10.08
N THR A 71 25.37 42.73 10.96
CA THR A 71 25.32 44.21 10.89
C THR A 71 26.18 44.96 11.91
N ILE A 72 26.89 44.31 12.85
CA ILE A 72 27.66 45.05 13.88
C ILE A 72 28.99 45.60 13.31
N SER A 73 29.23 46.90 13.51
CA SER A 73 30.49 47.63 13.20
C SER A 73 31.69 47.32 14.12
N SER A 74 31.60 46.30 14.96
CA SER A 74 32.70 45.86 15.83
C SER A 74 32.69 44.35 15.95
N THR A 75 33.41 43.69 15.05
CA THR A 75 33.83 42.30 15.23
C THR A 75 34.78 42.26 16.43
N PRO A 76 34.44 41.61 17.56
CA PRO A 76 35.43 41.34 18.59
C PRO A 76 36.44 40.39 17.96
N SER A 77 37.72 40.76 18.05
CA SER A 77 38.85 39.99 17.54
C SER A 77 39.01 38.73 18.40
N ILE A 78 38.17 37.72 18.17
CA ILE A 78 38.33 36.41 18.79
C ILE A 78 39.09 35.54 17.79
N LEU A 79 40.35 35.29 18.17
CA LEU A 79 41.35 34.43 17.55
C LEU A 79 40.76 33.17 16.87
N ASN A 80 41.03 33.01 15.56
CA ASN A 80 41.07 31.75 14.79
C ASN A 80 39.92 30.72 14.91
N TYR A 81 38.76 31.05 15.49
CA TYR A 81 37.61 30.15 15.52
C TYR A 81 36.75 30.32 14.27
N LYS A 82 36.58 29.24 13.49
CA LYS A 82 35.71 29.21 12.31
C LYS A 82 34.30 28.86 12.78
N LEU A 83 33.41 29.85 12.77
CA LEU A 83 32.01 29.69 13.18
C LEU A 83 31.28 28.73 12.23
N SER A 84 30.49 27.82 12.79
CA SER A 84 29.57 26.98 12.02
C SER A 84 28.43 27.82 11.43
N ASP A 85 27.70 27.25 10.47
CA ASP A 85 26.58 27.93 9.83
C ASP A 85 25.43 28.17 10.82
N GLU A 86 25.26 27.25 11.77
CA GLU A 86 24.33 27.36 12.89
C GLU A 86 24.71 28.49 13.87
N GLU A 87 25.98 28.53 14.29
CA GLU A 87 26.48 29.59 15.18
C GLU A 87 26.36 30.98 14.54
N LEU A 88 26.58 31.06 13.22
CA LEU A 88 26.54 32.29 12.46
C LEU A 88 25.11 32.82 12.26
N ALA A 89 24.16 31.91 12.00
CA ALA A 89 22.74 32.23 11.94
C ALA A 89 22.20 32.71 13.30
N LEU A 90 22.53 32.00 14.39
CA LEU A 90 22.18 32.40 15.75
C LEU A 90 22.77 33.77 16.12
N ARG A 91 24.04 33.99 15.79
CA ARG A 91 24.72 35.26 16.06
C ARG A 91 24.12 36.42 15.27
N THR A 92 23.63 36.18 14.06
CA THR A 92 22.91 37.18 13.26
C THR A 92 21.62 37.63 13.97
N VAL A 93 20.82 36.68 14.46
CA VAL A 93 19.59 36.99 15.21
C VAL A 93 19.89 37.70 16.52
N ILE A 94 20.84 37.18 17.32
CA ILE A 94 21.23 37.78 18.61
C ILE A 94 21.76 39.20 18.44
N SER A 95 22.59 39.43 17.42
CA SER A 95 23.17 40.75 17.12
C SER A 95 22.10 41.76 16.71
N SER A 96 21.16 41.35 15.86
CA SER A 96 20.02 42.16 15.43
C SER A 96 19.12 42.56 16.60
N GLN A 97 18.88 41.64 17.54
CA GLN A 97 18.13 41.92 18.77
C GLN A 97 18.87 42.86 19.72
N GLN A 98 20.18 42.65 19.93
CA GLN A 98 21.01 43.52 20.76
C GLN A 98 21.06 44.96 20.22
N GLU A 99 21.13 45.13 18.90
CA GLU A 99 21.07 46.44 18.26
C GLU A 99 19.72 47.13 18.49
N GLY A 100 18.60 46.40 18.36
CA GLY A 100 17.28 46.93 18.68
C GLY A 100 17.15 47.37 20.15
N LEU A 101 17.70 46.57 21.07
CA LEU A 101 17.73 46.91 22.50
C LEU A 101 18.58 48.15 22.79
N LEU A 102 19.76 48.27 22.17
CA LEU A 102 20.64 49.44 22.30
C LEU A 102 19.99 50.72 21.74
N ASN A 103 19.12 50.58 20.74
CA ASN A 103 18.34 51.67 20.16
C ASN A 103 17.03 51.98 20.91
N ASN A 104 16.81 51.39 22.09
CA ASN A 104 15.58 51.52 22.89
C ASN A 104 14.29 51.16 22.12
N GLU A 105 14.36 50.17 21.23
CA GLU A 105 13.18 49.68 20.53
C GLU A 105 12.21 48.94 21.45
N ASN A 106 10.91 49.07 21.19
CA ASN A 106 9.88 48.38 21.97
C ASN A 106 9.71 46.93 21.50
N SER A 107 8.99 46.12 22.30
CA SER A 107 8.77 44.69 22.02
C SER A 107 8.25 44.40 20.62
N THR A 108 7.33 45.22 20.09
CA THR A 108 6.81 45.07 18.72
C THR A 108 7.90 45.21 17.66
N LYS A 109 8.78 46.20 17.80
CA LYS A 109 9.92 46.41 16.87
C LYS A 109 10.98 45.33 17.00
N LEU A 110 11.22 44.81 18.21
CA LEU A 110 12.12 43.69 18.44
C LEU A 110 11.60 42.39 17.80
N ILE A 111 10.29 42.15 17.85
CA ILE A 111 9.65 41.03 17.14
C ILE A 111 9.75 41.20 15.61
N GLU A 112 9.55 42.41 15.09
CA GLU A 112 9.72 42.71 13.66
C GLU A 112 11.17 42.45 13.19
N ARG A 113 12.16 42.77 14.03
CA ARG A 113 13.57 42.44 13.78
C ARG A 113 13.85 40.94 13.82
N LEU A 114 13.21 40.20 14.71
CA LEU A 114 13.33 38.74 14.77
C LEU A 114 12.82 38.11 13.47
N ASN A 115 11.60 38.46 13.07
CA ASN A 115 10.99 37.99 11.82
C ASN A 115 11.82 38.36 10.58
N THR A 116 12.36 39.57 10.54
CA THR A 116 13.25 40.01 9.45
C THR A 116 14.54 39.19 9.42
N SER A 117 15.12 38.87 10.58
CA SER A 117 16.35 38.08 10.67
C SER A 117 16.13 36.63 10.24
N VAL A 118 15.02 36.00 10.65
CA VAL A 118 14.62 34.66 10.20
C VAL A 118 14.42 34.62 8.70
N LYS A 119 13.68 35.58 8.14
CA LYS A 119 13.44 35.68 6.70
C LYS A 119 14.72 35.86 5.90
N ASN A 120 15.68 36.66 6.40
CA ASN A 120 16.97 36.86 5.74
C ASN A 120 17.83 35.59 5.75
N ILE A 121 17.79 34.82 6.84
CA ILE A 121 18.48 33.53 6.97
C ILE A 121 17.89 32.51 5.99
N GLN A 122 16.57 32.38 5.91
CA GLN A 122 15.91 31.53 4.90
C GLN A 122 16.28 31.96 3.47
N GLY A 123 16.37 33.27 3.22
CA GLY A 123 16.87 33.84 1.97
C GLY A 123 18.30 33.42 1.62
N ALA A 124 19.19 33.27 2.61
CA ALA A 124 20.56 32.81 2.41
C ALA A 124 20.64 31.33 2.00
N TYR A 125 19.80 30.46 2.58
CA TYR A 125 19.68 29.06 2.16
C TYR A 125 19.13 28.93 0.74
N ALA A 126 18.06 29.66 0.42
CA ALA A 126 17.48 29.69 -0.93
C ALA A 126 18.48 30.22 -1.98
N SER A 127 19.25 31.26 -1.64
CA SER A 127 20.29 31.82 -2.52
C SER A 127 21.44 30.84 -2.73
N THR A 128 21.85 30.12 -1.69
CA THR A 128 22.89 29.08 -1.78
C THR A 128 22.44 27.92 -2.67
N SER A 129 21.20 27.44 -2.50
CA SER A 129 20.60 26.43 -3.36
C SER A 129 20.55 26.88 -4.83
N ALA A 130 20.13 28.13 -5.09
CA ALA A 130 20.09 28.70 -6.44
C ALA A 130 21.49 28.81 -7.08
N ILE A 131 22.52 29.22 -6.31
CA ILE A 131 23.91 29.27 -6.78
C ILE A 131 24.40 27.88 -7.17
N LEU A 132 24.19 26.87 -6.32
CA LEU A 132 24.61 25.50 -6.62
C LEU A 132 23.86 24.91 -7.82
N SER A 133 22.56 25.20 -7.94
CA SER A 133 21.75 24.78 -9.08
C SER A 133 22.27 25.35 -10.39
N ASN A 134 22.52 26.67 -10.42
CA ASN A 134 23.06 27.37 -11.60
C ASN A 134 24.47 26.91 -11.98
N LEU A 135 25.26 26.40 -11.02
CA LEU A 135 26.58 25.84 -11.25
C LEU A 135 26.55 24.34 -11.65
N GLY A 136 25.37 23.70 -11.68
CA GLY A 136 25.23 22.27 -11.91
C GLY A 136 25.77 21.40 -10.76
N GLN A 137 25.90 21.98 -9.56
CA GLN A 137 26.51 21.38 -8.37
C GLN A 137 25.48 20.99 -7.29
N LEU A 138 24.18 21.23 -7.53
CA LEU A 138 23.10 20.88 -6.62
C LEU A 138 22.65 19.42 -6.84
N GLY A 139 23.41 18.47 -6.33
CA GLY A 139 23.02 17.07 -6.24
C GLY A 139 22.25 16.74 -4.95
N HIS A 140 21.80 15.49 -4.83
CA HIS A 140 21.05 15.02 -3.65
C HIS A 140 21.81 15.24 -2.34
N LYS A 141 23.12 14.96 -2.29
CA LYS A 141 23.94 15.18 -1.08
C LYS A 141 23.93 16.65 -0.64
N GLN A 142 24.02 17.57 -1.60
CA GLN A 142 24.05 19.01 -1.31
C GLN A 142 22.65 19.54 -0.94
N GLN A 143 21.58 18.99 -1.53
CA GLN A 143 20.21 19.29 -1.12
C GLN A 143 19.94 18.82 0.31
N THR A 144 20.33 17.58 0.64
CA THR A 144 20.21 17.02 1.99
C THR A 144 21.03 17.83 3.00
N PHE A 145 22.27 18.21 2.67
CA PHE A 145 23.11 19.05 3.53
C PHE A 145 22.46 20.41 3.81
N LEU A 146 21.96 21.09 2.76
CA LEU A 146 21.32 22.40 2.90
C LEU A 146 20.01 22.32 3.69
N ALA A 147 19.17 21.32 3.41
CA ALA A 147 17.91 21.13 4.14
C ALA A 147 18.17 20.82 5.62
N SER A 148 19.13 19.93 5.90
CA SER A 148 19.53 19.56 7.26
C SER A 148 20.10 20.75 8.04
N SER A 149 20.96 21.57 7.40
CA SER A 149 21.53 22.77 8.00
C SER A 149 20.48 23.86 8.22
N GLN A 150 19.58 24.09 7.26
CA GLN A 150 18.48 25.04 7.39
C GLN A 150 17.57 24.67 8.56
N GLN A 151 17.22 23.38 8.67
CA GLN A 151 16.36 22.90 9.74
C GLN A 151 17.03 23.00 11.12
N ARG A 152 18.34 22.72 11.25
CA ARG A 152 19.09 22.96 12.50
C ARG A 152 19.08 24.44 12.89
N VAL A 153 19.19 25.34 11.92
CA VAL A 153 19.10 26.78 12.16
C VAL A 153 17.70 27.20 12.59
N GLU A 154 16.65 26.73 11.90
CA GLU A 154 15.27 27.04 12.27
C GLU A 154 14.93 26.53 13.68
N ARG A 155 15.41 25.33 14.05
CA ARG A 155 15.30 24.77 15.42
C ARG A 155 16.07 25.57 16.47
N SER A 156 17.28 26.03 16.16
CA SER A 156 18.08 26.84 17.08
C SER A 156 17.50 28.24 17.30
N LEU A 157 16.71 28.73 16.35
CA LEU A 157 16.02 30.02 16.44
C LEU A 157 14.64 29.91 17.11
N ASN A 158 14.11 28.69 17.26
CA ASN A 158 12.80 28.41 17.83
C ASN A 158 12.64 28.90 19.29
N PRO A 159 13.66 28.83 20.18
CA PRO A 159 13.60 29.42 21.54
C PRO A 159 13.37 30.94 21.55
N PHE A 160 13.78 31.66 20.50
CA PHE A 160 13.51 33.10 20.37
C PHE A 160 12.08 33.38 19.87
N MET A 161 11.40 32.38 19.32
CA MET A 161 10.02 32.42 18.84
C MET A 161 9.02 31.87 19.89
N GLU A 162 9.54 31.36 21.02
CA GLU A 162 8.89 30.43 21.95
C GLU A 162 7.77 31.04 22.82
N ASP A 163 7.76 32.35 23.08
CA ASP A 163 6.68 32.98 23.87
C ASP A 163 5.30 32.89 23.17
N LEU A 164 5.29 32.64 21.85
CA LEU A 164 4.08 32.40 21.05
C LEU A 164 3.67 30.92 20.97
N ASN A 165 4.60 29.98 21.14
CA ASN A 165 4.41 28.56 20.87
C ASN A 165 4.32 27.69 22.14
N ARG A 166 4.65 28.23 23.31
CA ARG A 166 4.68 27.51 24.60
C ARG A 166 3.36 26.86 25.05
N LYS A 167 2.23 27.15 24.40
CA LYS A 167 0.93 26.52 24.68
C LYS A 167 0.64 25.29 23.82
N ASN A 168 1.45 25.01 22.80
CA ASN A 168 1.16 23.99 21.79
C ASN A 168 2.11 22.78 21.82
N TYR A 169 3.13 22.78 22.69
CA TYR A 169 4.20 21.74 22.70
C TYR A 169 4.45 21.15 24.11
N GLU A 170 3.44 21.15 24.98
CA GLU A 170 3.55 20.51 26.31
C GLU A 170 3.55 18.97 26.24
N ASN A 171 3.30 18.36 25.08
CA ASN A 171 3.13 16.91 24.92
C ASN A 171 4.15 16.29 23.96
N SER A 172 4.64 15.11 24.33
CA SER A 172 5.67 14.37 23.62
C SER A 172 5.13 13.69 22.36
N ASP A 173 5.45 14.23 21.17
CA ASP A 173 5.17 13.62 19.88
C ASP A 173 6.38 12.80 19.39
N ASN A 174 6.14 11.62 18.83
CA ASN A 174 7.19 10.80 18.22
C ASN A 174 6.76 10.31 16.84
N TYR A 175 7.63 10.47 15.85
CA TYR A 175 7.42 10.06 14.46
C TYR A 175 8.56 9.16 14.02
N LEU A 176 8.25 7.95 13.58
CA LEU A 176 9.22 6.97 13.07
C LEU A 176 8.88 6.62 11.62
N PHE A 177 9.91 6.53 10.78
CA PHE A 177 9.86 5.92 9.46
C PHE A 177 11.05 4.99 9.29
N GLU A 178 10.78 3.77 8.83
CA GLU A 178 11.80 2.80 8.48
C GLU A 178 11.49 2.23 7.10
N LEU A 179 12.51 2.12 6.25
CA LEU A 179 12.44 1.45 4.95
C LEU A 179 13.67 0.56 4.80
N SER A 180 13.43 -0.71 4.52
CA SER A 180 14.44 -1.68 4.09
C SER A 180 14.13 -2.10 2.66
N VAL A 181 15.11 -2.08 1.75
CA VAL A 181 14.96 -2.58 0.38
C VAL A 181 16.03 -3.62 0.12
N LYS A 182 15.64 -4.75 -0.45
CA LYS A 182 16.54 -5.87 -0.76
C LYS A 182 16.70 -6.05 -2.26
N THR A 183 17.95 -6.12 -2.72
CA THR A 183 18.28 -6.44 -4.11
C THR A 183 18.20 -7.94 -4.38
N LYS A 184 18.09 -8.33 -5.65
CA LYS A 184 18.18 -9.74 -6.05
C LYS A 184 19.54 -10.36 -5.74
N GLU A 185 20.60 -9.55 -5.74
CA GLU A 185 21.97 -9.99 -5.42
C GLU A 185 22.18 -10.17 -3.91
N GLY A 186 21.26 -9.66 -3.08
CA GLY A 186 21.23 -9.87 -1.64
C GLY A 186 21.70 -8.65 -0.83
N ASP A 187 21.99 -7.53 -1.48
CA ASP A 187 22.31 -6.26 -0.83
C ASP A 187 21.06 -5.69 -0.14
N VAL A 188 21.27 -4.98 0.96
CA VAL A 188 20.20 -4.39 1.76
C VAL A 188 20.44 -2.90 1.94
N ILE A 189 19.43 -2.11 1.62
CA ILE A 189 19.41 -0.66 1.82
C ILE A 189 18.46 -0.35 2.97
N ASN A 190 18.94 0.29 4.03
CA ASN A 190 18.13 0.71 5.16
C ASN A 190 18.08 2.25 5.23
N ILE A 191 16.88 2.78 5.38
CA ILE A 191 16.61 4.20 5.62
C ILE A 191 15.78 4.29 6.89
N THR A 192 16.30 4.97 7.91
CA THR A 192 15.56 5.20 9.15
C THR A 192 15.47 6.69 9.40
N PHE A 193 14.27 7.16 9.73
CA PHE A 193 13.98 8.50 10.17
C PHE A 193 13.28 8.42 11.51
N ASN A 194 13.75 9.16 12.49
CA ASN A 194 13.09 9.31 13.77
C ASN A 194 13.04 10.80 14.13
N SER A 195 11.91 11.26 14.64
CA SER A 195 11.70 12.60 15.14
C SER A 195 10.84 12.55 16.39
N ALA A 196 11.44 12.82 17.56
CA ALA A 196 10.74 12.95 18.83
C ALA A 196 10.86 14.39 19.35
N GLN A 197 9.75 14.97 19.80
CA GLN A 197 9.70 16.28 20.44
C GLN A 197 8.86 16.17 21.70
N GLY A 198 9.35 16.60 22.85
CA GLY A 198 8.62 16.51 24.11
C GLY A 198 9.36 17.07 25.31
N TYR A 199 8.79 16.87 26.49
CA TYR A 199 9.37 17.25 27.76
C TYR A 199 9.44 16.02 28.66
N ASP A 200 10.64 15.61 29.05
CA ASP A 200 10.82 14.52 29.99
C ASP A 200 10.66 15.03 31.42
N GLU A 201 9.51 14.73 32.04
CA GLU A 201 9.20 15.13 33.41
C GLU A 201 10.21 14.62 34.46
N ASN A 202 10.92 13.51 34.17
CA ASN A 202 11.87 12.91 35.11
C ASN A 202 13.23 13.61 35.09
N THR A 203 13.67 14.07 33.92
CA THR A 203 14.95 14.77 33.75
C THR A 203 14.79 16.29 33.77
N GLY A 204 13.59 16.81 33.52
CA GLY A 204 13.30 18.24 33.39
C GLY A 204 13.87 18.84 32.12
N GLU A 205 14.23 18.02 31.14
CA GLU A 205 14.84 18.42 29.88
C GLU A 205 13.84 18.25 28.71
N ALA A 206 13.93 19.15 27.74
CA ALA A 206 13.22 18.96 26.48
C ALA A 206 13.88 17.82 25.69
N THR A 207 13.11 16.80 25.35
CA THR A 207 13.50 15.75 24.42
C THR A 207 13.23 16.24 23.00
N ASP A 208 14.27 16.63 22.26
CA ASP A 208 14.22 16.95 20.82
C ASP A 208 15.22 16.04 20.09
N ASP A 209 14.78 14.85 19.71
CA ASP A 209 15.59 13.86 18.99
C ASP A 209 15.19 13.85 17.52
N PHE A 210 16.20 13.94 16.65
CA PHE A 210 16.01 13.82 15.21
C PHE A 210 17.17 13.06 14.60
N SER A 211 16.86 11.94 13.97
CA SER A 211 17.85 11.15 13.26
C SER A 211 17.33 10.76 11.88
N LEU A 212 18.22 10.84 10.89
CA LEU A 212 18.04 10.26 9.57
C LEU A 212 19.29 9.45 9.28
N SER A 213 19.14 8.15 9.06
CA SER A 213 20.21 7.26 8.66
C SER A 213 19.93 6.69 7.27
N TYR A 214 21.00 6.45 6.53
CA TYR A 214 21.00 5.77 5.25
C TYR A 214 22.18 4.82 5.25
N GLU A 215 21.92 3.52 5.24
CA GLU A 215 22.93 2.48 5.26
C GLU A 215 22.73 1.55 4.05
N VAL A 216 23.85 1.22 3.40
CA VAL A 216 23.87 0.25 2.30
C VAL A 216 24.83 -0.85 2.70
N ASN A 217 24.30 -2.06 2.83
CA ASN A 217 25.08 -3.25 3.09
C ASN A 217 25.20 -4.04 1.77
N GLY A 218 26.25 -3.73 1.01
CA GLY A 218 26.47 -4.26 -0.34
C GLY A 218 26.94 -3.20 -1.33
N ASP A 219 27.09 -3.59 -2.61
CA ASP A 219 27.48 -2.69 -3.71
C ASP A 219 26.34 -2.58 -4.72
N LEU A 220 25.71 -1.39 -4.82
CA LEU A 220 24.58 -1.20 -5.74
C LEU A 220 25.05 -0.90 -7.17
N SER A 221 24.55 -1.68 -8.12
CA SER A 221 24.68 -1.40 -9.54
C SER A 221 23.86 -0.18 -9.96
N LYS A 222 24.17 0.36 -11.15
CA LYS A 222 23.38 1.46 -11.73
C LYS A 222 21.90 1.07 -11.96
N ALA A 223 21.63 -0.19 -12.28
CA ALA A 223 20.29 -0.68 -12.53
C ALA A 223 19.49 -0.82 -11.21
N GLU A 224 20.12 -1.30 -10.14
CA GLU A 224 19.54 -1.35 -8.80
C GLU A 224 19.25 0.05 -8.25
N HIS A 225 20.14 1.01 -8.47
CA HIS A 225 19.88 2.41 -8.10
C HIS A 225 18.64 3.00 -8.79
N GLN A 226 18.45 2.69 -10.07
CA GLN A 226 17.26 3.12 -10.80
C GLN A 226 15.98 2.44 -10.29
N ALA A 227 16.05 1.15 -9.99
CA ALA A 227 14.95 0.40 -9.40
C ALA A 227 14.58 0.93 -8.00
N LEU A 228 15.58 1.20 -7.16
CA LEU A 228 15.41 1.76 -5.83
C LEU A 228 14.70 3.12 -5.86
N THR A 229 15.02 3.97 -6.84
CA THR A 229 14.39 5.30 -6.98
C THR A 229 12.88 5.20 -7.17
N GLN A 230 12.39 4.16 -7.86
CA GLN A 230 10.96 3.94 -8.06
C GLN A 230 10.26 3.54 -6.75
N VAL A 231 10.87 2.65 -5.96
CA VAL A 231 10.37 2.26 -4.64
C VAL A 231 10.35 3.46 -3.70
N LEU A 232 11.44 4.24 -3.67
CA LEU A 232 11.54 5.44 -2.85
C LEU A 232 10.50 6.50 -3.20
N SER A 233 10.18 6.67 -4.49
CA SER A 233 9.14 7.61 -4.92
C SER A 233 7.77 7.19 -4.40
N GLY A 234 7.38 5.92 -4.57
CA GLY A 234 6.08 5.42 -4.10
C GLY A 234 5.95 5.41 -2.58
N VAL A 235 7.00 4.97 -1.88
CA VAL A 235 7.04 5.01 -0.40
C VAL A 235 7.07 6.45 0.12
N GLY A 236 7.72 7.37 -0.59
CA GLY A 236 7.73 8.80 -0.27
C GLY A 236 6.34 9.43 -0.35
N GLU A 237 5.59 9.16 -1.42
CA GLU A 237 4.18 9.60 -1.55
C GLU A 237 3.31 9.02 -0.43
N MET A 238 3.51 7.74 -0.09
CA MET A 238 2.81 7.09 1.03
C MET A 238 3.17 7.73 2.38
N ALA A 239 4.43 8.08 2.61
CA ALA A 239 4.89 8.75 3.81
C ALA A 239 4.30 10.17 3.92
N ASP A 240 4.30 10.93 2.81
CA ASP A 240 3.72 12.27 2.75
C ASP A 240 2.24 12.27 3.15
N GLU A 241 1.47 11.28 2.70
CA GLU A 241 0.06 11.13 3.07
C GLU A 241 -0.12 10.59 4.49
N PHE A 242 0.75 9.69 4.96
CA PHE A 242 0.70 9.16 6.32
C PHE A 242 0.98 10.23 7.38
N PHE A 243 2.01 11.07 7.16
CA PHE A 243 2.41 12.14 8.07
C PHE A 243 1.68 13.47 7.85
N LYS A 244 0.68 13.50 6.96
CA LYS A 244 -0.08 14.71 6.61
C LYS A 244 -0.90 15.22 7.79
N THR A 245 -0.33 16.13 8.57
CA THR A 245 -1.05 16.82 9.64
C THR A 245 -1.98 17.88 9.05
N LYS A 246 -3.30 17.69 9.14
CA LYS A 246 -4.24 18.80 8.90
C LYS A 246 -4.19 19.75 10.10
N GLN A 247 -3.35 20.78 10.01
CA GLN A 247 -3.41 21.93 10.93
C GLN A 247 -4.77 22.63 10.80
N SER A 248 -5.73 22.31 11.66
CA SER A 248 -6.75 23.28 12.07
C SER A 248 -6.35 23.85 13.42
N SER A 249 -6.36 25.18 13.52
CA SER A 249 -5.83 25.97 14.63
C SER A 249 -6.47 25.73 16.01
N HIS A 250 -7.36 24.74 16.16
CA HIS A 250 -8.13 24.43 17.38
C HIS A 250 -8.61 22.96 17.48
N SER A 251 -7.98 21.96 16.86
CA SER A 251 -8.52 20.58 16.93
C SER A 251 -7.49 19.50 17.19
N SER A 252 -7.84 18.69 18.19
CA SER A 252 -7.45 17.30 18.39
C SER A 252 -7.23 16.55 17.07
N TYR A 253 -6.19 15.73 17.05
CA TYR A 253 -5.86 14.69 16.07
C TYR A 253 -6.97 14.40 15.02
N VAL A 254 -6.70 14.71 13.75
CA VAL A 254 -7.53 14.27 12.63
C VAL A 254 -7.10 12.85 12.28
N PRO A 255 -8.00 11.84 12.31
CA PRO A 255 -7.64 10.48 11.94
C PRO A 255 -7.01 10.42 10.55
N LEU A 256 -5.98 9.58 10.41
CA LEU A 256 -5.37 9.21 9.13
C LEU A 256 -6.45 9.00 8.04
N ASN A 257 -6.38 9.79 6.97
CA ASN A 257 -7.26 9.62 5.83
C ASN A 257 -6.64 8.60 4.88
N GLN A 258 -7.09 7.35 4.96
CA GLN A 258 -6.50 6.25 4.20
C GLN A 258 -6.81 6.32 2.69
N THR A 259 -7.72 7.21 2.24
CA THR A 259 -8.07 7.34 0.81
C THR A 259 -6.94 7.86 -0.06
N ASP A 260 -5.97 8.53 0.54
CA ASP A 260 -4.93 9.25 -0.20
C ASP A 260 -3.63 8.42 -0.28
N ILE A 261 -3.52 7.35 0.52
CA ILE A 261 -2.45 6.36 0.40
C ILE A 261 -2.70 5.53 -0.88
N SER A 262 -1.66 5.26 -1.66
CA SER A 262 -1.74 4.41 -2.87
C SER A 262 -0.62 3.38 -2.86
N LEU A 263 -0.93 2.20 -3.40
CA LEU A 263 0.01 1.09 -3.62
C LEU A 263 0.28 0.84 -5.13
N ASP A 264 -0.07 1.80 -5.99
CA ASP A 264 0.07 1.69 -7.44
C ASP A 264 1.52 1.48 -7.90
N PHE A 265 2.49 1.95 -7.11
CA PHE A 265 3.91 1.77 -7.37
C PHE A 265 4.33 0.29 -7.44
N LEU A 266 3.56 -0.63 -6.84
CA LEU A 266 3.77 -2.07 -6.94
C LEU A 266 3.64 -2.58 -8.38
N THR A 267 2.77 -1.97 -9.19
CA THR A 267 2.64 -2.27 -10.64
C THR A 267 3.98 -2.07 -11.35
N GLY A 268 4.74 -1.07 -10.89
CA GLY A 268 6.04 -0.68 -11.44
C GLY A 268 7.23 -1.46 -10.88
N PHE A 269 7.06 -2.26 -9.82
CA PHE A 269 8.17 -2.84 -9.05
C PHE A 269 9.18 -3.59 -9.92
N ASN A 270 10.46 -3.21 -9.91
CA ASN A 270 11.44 -3.82 -10.80
C ASN A 270 11.99 -5.13 -10.22
N HIS A 271 11.26 -6.23 -10.47
CA HIS A 271 11.66 -7.56 -10.01
C HIS A 271 12.95 -8.07 -10.66
N GLN A 272 13.47 -7.47 -11.73
CA GLN A 272 14.74 -7.90 -12.31
C GLN A 272 15.94 -7.47 -11.45
N GLN A 273 15.76 -6.46 -10.60
CA GLN A 273 16.83 -5.88 -9.77
C GLN A 273 16.56 -6.03 -8.28
N LEU A 274 15.29 -5.98 -7.85
CA LEU A 274 14.90 -6.01 -6.44
C LEU A 274 14.14 -7.29 -6.09
N SER A 275 14.32 -7.77 -4.86
CA SER A 275 13.62 -8.94 -4.31
C SER A 275 12.52 -8.58 -3.32
N GLY A 276 12.49 -7.34 -2.80
CA GLY A 276 11.44 -6.90 -1.87
C GLY A 276 11.79 -5.63 -1.12
N PHE A 277 10.84 -5.16 -0.31
CA PHE A 277 11.02 -4.05 0.62
C PHE A 277 10.11 -4.20 1.84
N ASP A 278 10.51 -3.60 2.95
CA ASP A 278 9.75 -3.47 4.18
C ASP A 278 9.66 -1.99 4.56
N VAL A 279 8.48 -1.51 4.93
CA VAL A 279 8.22 -0.15 5.39
C VAL A 279 7.51 -0.19 6.72
N SER A 280 7.93 0.68 7.64
CA SER A 280 7.22 0.96 8.88
C SER A 280 7.05 2.47 9.04
N PHE A 281 5.86 2.90 9.43
CA PHE A 281 5.59 4.26 9.91
C PHE A 281 4.95 4.19 11.29
N SER A 282 5.33 5.10 12.18
CA SER A 282 4.68 5.25 13.47
C SER A 282 4.49 6.72 13.83
N THR A 283 3.34 7.04 14.44
CA THR A 283 3.11 8.30 15.13
C THR A 283 2.50 8.04 16.51
N THR A 284 3.01 8.73 17.53
CA THR A 284 2.39 8.77 18.86
C THR A 284 2.06 10.21 19.24
N ASP A 285 0.82 10.44 19.66
CA ASP A 285 0.33 11.73 20.18
C ASP A 285 0.13 11.64 21.70
N GLY A 286 0.69 12.62 22.43
CA GLY A 286 0.57 12.75 23.88
C GLY A 286 -0.66 13.54 24.38
N GLU A 287 -1.54 14.04 23.51
CA GLU A 287 -2.65 14.94 23.89
C GLU A 287 -3.82 14.29 24.66
N THR A 288 -3.96 12.96 24.69
CA THR A 288 -5.13 12.30 25.29
C THR A 288 -4.82 11.42 26.50
N ILE A 289 -5.80 11.31 27.42
CA ILE A 289 -5.79 10.39 28.59
C ILE A 289 -5.49 8.93 28.20
N LEU A 290 -5.64 8.59 26.91
CA LEU A 290 -5.16 7.38 26.26
C LEU A 290 -4.29 7.82 25.06
N PRO A 291 -2.99 7.51 25.00
CA PRO A 291 -2.17 7.82 23.82
C PRO A 291 -2.76 7.13 22.60
N SER A 292 -2.97 7.88 21.51
CA SER A 292 -3.35 7.30 20.22
C SER A 292 -2.10 7.09 19.38
N GLU A 293 -1.68 5.84 19.28
CA GLU A 293 -0.60 5.43 18.39
C GLU A 293 -1.19 5.07 17.01
N ASN A 294 -0.48 5.41 15.94
CA ASN A 294 -0.78 4.93 14.61
C ASN A 294 0.46 4.23 14.08
N ASN A 295 0.31 2.98 13.69
CA ASN A 295 1.41 2.17 13.16
C ASN A 295 0.98 1.62 11.81
N LEU A 296 1.79 1.83 10.78
CA LEU A 296 1.62 1.23 9.46
C LEU A 296 2.85 0.38 9.16
N ASN A 297 2.64 -0.90 8.90
CA ASN A 297 3.68 -1.80 8.42
C ASN A 297 3.27 -2.34 7.06
N LEU A 298 4.21 -2.32 6.10
CA LEU A 298 4.02 -2.83 4.76
C LEU A 298 5.25 -3.64 4.37
N SER A 299 5.06 -4.90 4.00
CA SER A 299 6.14 -5.76 3.50
C SER A 299 5.74 -6.32 2.14
N TYR A 300 6.64 -6.22 1.16
CA TYR A 300 6.48 -6.81 -0.16
C TYR A 300 7.72 -7.62 -0.51
N ASN A 301 7.55 -8.88 -0.90
CA ASN A 301 8.66 -9.75 -1.25
C ASN A 301 8.34 -10.63 -2.46
N ILE A 302 9.38 -10.95 -3.23
CA ILE A 302 9.32 -11.88 -4.35
C ILE A 302 10.21 -13.07 -4.02
N ASP A 303 9.59 -14.24 -3.89
CA ASP A 303 10.29 -15.51 -3.80
C ASP A 303 10.46 -16.12 -5.19
N ALA A 304 11.66 -15.98 -5.74
CA ALA A 304 12.02 -16.54 -7.03
C ALA A 304 12.06 -18.08 -7.04
N ALA A 305 12.16 -18.76 -5.89
CA ALA A 305 12.20 -20.22 -5.85
C ALA A 305 10.80 -20.82 -6.03
N SER A 306 9.78 -20.19 -5.44
CA SER A 306 8.38 -20.60 -5.55
C SER A 306 7.60 -19.87 -6.65
N ASN A 307 8.22 -18.88 -7.31
CA ASN A 307 7.56 -17.98 -8.27
C ASN A 307 6.36 -17.28 -7.64
N GLN A 308 6.51 -16.79 -6.41
CA GLN A 308 5.46 -16.08 -5.67
C GLN A 308 5.90 -14.66 -5.34
N GLN A 309 4.94 -13.75 -5.34
CA GLN A 309 5.04 -12.42 -4.76
C GLN A 309 4.04 -12.35 -3.60
N ALA A 310 4.47 -11.77 -2.49
CA ALA A 310 3.68 -11.66 -1.28
C ALA A 310 3.68 -10.20 -0.82
N LEU A 311 2.53 -9.75 -0.32
CA LEU A 311 2.33 -8.44 0.28
C LEU A 311 1.63 -8.62 1.62
N VAL A 312 2.15 -7.98 2.66
CA VAL A 312 1.54 -7.91 3.99
C VAL A 312 1.39 -6.44 4.35
N TYR A 313 0.17 -6.02 4.69
CA TYR A 313 -0.13 -4.66 5.11
C TYR A 313 -0.85 -4.71 6.46
N LYS A 314 -0.38 -3.90 7.41
CA LYS A 314 -1.01 -3.74 8.71
C LYS A 314 -1.06 -2.28 9.08
N LEU A 315 -2.25 -1.76 9.38
CA LEU A 315 -2.47 -0.41 9.89
C LEU A 315 -3.28 -0.46 11.16
N GLU A 316 -2.66 -0.03 12.25
CA GLU A 316 -3.29 0.23 13.54
C GLU A 316 -3.47 1.75 13.65
N SER A 317 -4.71 2.23 13.82
CA SER A 317 -5.01 3.66 13.96
C SER A 317 -6.02 3.88 15.07
N GLY A 318 -5.49 4.15 16.26
CA GLY A 318 -6.26 4.20 17.50
C GLY A 318 -7.00 2.86 17.72
N GLN A 319 -8.32 2.91 17.70
CA GLN A 319 -9.20 1.75 17.91
C GLN A 319 -9.44 0.90 16.66
N ASN A 320 -8.83 1.19 15.52
CA ASN A 320 -9.12 0.49 14.26
C ASN A 320 -7.88 -0.25 13.78
N GLU A 321 -8.06 -1.47 13.35
CA GLU A 321 -7.04 -2.31 12.74
C GLU A 321 -7.50 -2.71 11.34
N VAL A 322 -6.69 -2.40 10.34
CA VAL A 322 -6.82 -2.88 8.96
C VAL A 322 -5.62 -3.79 8.71
N ASP A 323 -5.86 -5.01 8.30
CA ASP A 323 -4.82 -5.98 7.94
C ASP A 323 -5.20 -6.62 6.61
N PHE A 324 -4.25 -6.74 5.69
CA PHE A 324 -4.43 -7.62 4.55
C PHE A 324 -3.14 -8.30 4.10
N THR A 325 -3.33 -9.49 3.55
CA THR A 325 -2.28 -10.31 2.94
C THR A 325 -2.66 -10.66 1.52
N LEU A 326 -1.69 -10.60 0.61
CA LEU A 326 -1.85 -11.04 -0.76
C LEU A 326 -0.65 -11.90 -1.15
N ASP A 327 -0.89 -13.19 -1.35
CA ASP A 327 0.04 -14.10 -1.99
C ASP A 327 -0.41 -14.33 -3.43
N MET A 328 0.51 -14.19 -4.39
CA MET A 328 0.18 -14.31 -5.81
C MET A 328 1.35 -14.88 -6.59
N SER A 329 1.06 -15.75 -7.55
CA SER A 329 2.03 -16.20 -8.53
C SER A 329 2.65 -14.99 -9.24
N THR A 330 3.97 -14.98 -9.42
CA THR A 330 4.66 -13.96 -10.22
C THR A 330 4.29 -14.06 -11.70
N PHE A 331 3.57 -15.10 -12.11
CA PHE A 331 3.20 -15.35 -13.49
C PHE A 331 1.69 -15.61 -13.64
N GLY A 332 1.10 -14.99 -14.67
CA GLY A 332 -0.32 -15.04 -15.01
C GLY A 332 -0.69 -14.01 -16.08
N GLY A 333 -1.90 -14.10 -16.62
CA GLY A 333 -2.47 -13.11 -17.54
C GLY A 333 -3.22 -11.98 -16.82
N GLN A 334 -3.62 -10.93 -17.56
CA GLN A 334 -4.32 -9.77 -17.00
C GLN A 334 -5.80 -9.99 -16.68
N ASP A 335 -6.46 -10.95 -17.35
CA ASP A 335 -7.90 -11.24 -17.35
C ASP A 335 -8.78 -10.19 -16.64
N ILE A 336 -8.88 -9.01 -17.26
CA ILE A 336 -9.45 -7.81 -16.62
C ILE A 336 -10.90 -8.05 -16.20
N ASN A 337 -11.65 -8.79 -17.01
CA ASN A 337 -13.05 -9.09 -16.74
C ASN A 337 -13.18 -9.96 -15.48
N GLN A 338 -12.36 -11.00 -15.34
CA GLN A 338 -12.35 -11.85 -14.16
C GLN A 338 -11.86 -11.10 -12.92
N MET A 339 -10.86 -10.23 -13.06
CA MET A 339 -10.39 -9.35 -11.97
C MET A 339 -11.51 -8.44 -11.46
N GLN A 340 -12.28 -7.82 -12.36
CA GLN A 340 -13.45 -7.00 -12.01
C GLN A 340 -14.56 -7.82 -11.32
N GLN A 341 -14.77 -9.08 -11.74
CA GLN A 341 -15.70 -9.98 -11.07
C GLN A 341 -15.24 -10.28 -9.64
N TYR A 342 -13.96 -10.59 -9.43
CA TYR A 342 -13.39 -10.78 -8.10
C TYR A 342 -13.56 -9.53 -7.22
N ILE A 343 -13.25 -8.34 -7.73
CA ILE A 343 -13.48 -7.07 -7.03
C ILE A 343 -14.97 -6.89 -6.66
N THR A 344 -15.89 -7.24 -7.56
CA THR A 344 -17.33 -7.15 -7.29
C THR A 344 -17.76 -8.12 -6.18
N THR A 345 -17.20 -9.33 -6.17
CA THR A 345 -17.46 -10.33 -5.12
C THR A 345 -16.90 -9.91 -3.78
N LEU A 346 -15.72 -9.30 -3.79
CA LEU A 346 -15.09 -8.66 -2.64
C LEU A 346 -15.97 -7.52 -2.09
N ASP A 347 -16.46 -6.60 -2.93
CA ASP A 347 -17.38 -5.53 -2.52
C ASP A 347 -18.69 -6.07 -1.92
N LYS A 348 -19.25 -7.14 -2.53
CA LYS A 348 -20.44 -7.81 -2.01
C LYS A 348 -20.17 -8.47 -0.66
N SER A 349 -19.01 -9.10 -0.48
CA SER A 349 -18.59 -9.74 0.77
C SER A 349 -18.49 -8.72 1.91
N LEU A 350 -17.91 -7.55 1.62
CA LEU A 350 -17.83 -6.45 2.58
C LEU A 350 -19.21 -5.92 2.96
N GLU A 351 -20.08 -5.72 1.97
CA GLU A 351 -21.44 -5.25 2.21
C GLU A 351 -22.29 -6.30 2.94
N ASP A 352 -22.11 -7.59 2.65
CA ASP A 352 -22.74 -8.69 3.37
C ASP A 352 -22.29 -8.67 4.83
N SER A 353 -20.99 -8.51 5.12
CA SER A 353 -20.49 -8.35 6.50
C SER A 353 -21.16 -7.16 7.19
N ARG A 354 -21.18 -5.99 6.55
CA ARG A 354 -21.75 -4.74 7.10
C ARG A 354 -23.26 -4.80 7.34
N ARG A 355 -24.01 -5.44 6.44
CA ARG A 355 -25.46 -5.67 6.58
C ARG A 355 -25.80 -6.76 7.57
N ASN A 356 -24.87 -7.62 7.94
CA ASN A 356 -25.11 -8.65 8.94
C ASN A 356 -24.56 -8.25 10.31
N SER A 357 -23.86 -7.12 10.39
CA SER A 357 -23.37 -6.48 11.60
C SER A 357 -24.35 -5.41 12.12
N PHE A 358 -25.56 -5.77 12.55
CA PHE A 358 -26.49 -4.77 13.14
C PHE A 358 -26.43 -4.77 14.67
N ASP A 359 -26.46 -3.57 15.26
CA ASP A 359 -26.76 -3.35 16.68
C ASP A 359 -28.28 -3.24 16.94
N GLU A 360 -28.69 -2.96 18.19
CA GLU A 360 -30.10 -2.80 18.58
C GLU A 360 -30.83 -1.66 17.83
N THR A 361 -30.09 -0.74 17.20
CA THR A 361 -30.59 0.43 16.46
C THR A 361 -30.65 0.27 14.94
N ASN A 362 -30.29 -0.92 14.41
CA ASN A 362 -30.11 -1.21 12.98
C ASN A 362 -28.97 -0.42 12.30
N ASP A 363 -28.04 0.11 13.08
CA ASP A 363 -26.79 0.68 12.56
C ASP A 363 -25.71 -0.41 12.49
N SER A 364 -24.70 -0.18 11.65
CA SER A 364 -23.53 -1.08 11.54
C SER A 364 -22.85 -1.20 12.90
N ALA A 365 -22.39 -2.41 13.26
CA ALA A 365 -21.66 -2.69 14.49
C ALA A 365 -20.33 -1.93 14.57
N PHE A 366 -19.79 -1.52 13.42
CA PHE A 366 -18.60 -0.66 13.33
C PHE A 366 -18.95 0.83 13.50
N GLY A 367 -20.22 1.20 13.33
CA GLY A 367 -20.72 2.57 13.27
C GLY A 367 -20.28 3.31 12.00
N HIS A 368 -20.85 4.49 11.75
CA HIS A 368 -20.58 5.23 10.50
C HIS A 368 -19.09 5.52 10.25
N LYS A 369 -18.34 5.93 11.28
CA LYS A 369 -16.90 6.19 11.15
C LYS A 369 -16.07 4.92 10.92
N GLY A 370 -16.44 3.81 11.55
CA GLY A 370 -15.78 2.52 11.35
C GLY A 370 -16.05 1.97 9.95
N ASP A 371 -17.30 2.06 9.47
CA ASP A 371 -17.67 1.70 8.10
C ASP A 371 -16.86 2.47 7.04
N GLU A 372 -16.67 3.78 7.23
CA GLU A 372 -15.87 4.58 6.32
C GLU A 372 -14.39 4.14 6.34
N LYS A 373 -13.78 3.98 7.52
CA LYS A 373 -12.39 3.48 7.62
C LYS A 373 -12.22 2.08 7.00
N MET A 374 -13.17 1.17 7.23
CA MET A 374 -13.18 -0.16 6.64
C MET A 374 -13.19 -0.10 5.11
N LYS A 375 -14.05 0.75 4.51
CA LYS A 375 -14.09 0.94 3.05
C LYS A 375 -12.80 1.54 2.50
N GLN A 376 -12.15 2.45 3.24
CA GLN A 376 -10.89 3.04 2.81
C GLN A 376 -9.76 1.99 2.82
N GLY A 377 -9.62 1.22 3.89
CA GLY A 377 -8.68 0.09 3.95
C GLY A 377 -8.96 -0.95 2.87
N PHE A 378 -10.23 -1.21 2.56
CA PHE A 378 -10.61 -2.12 1.48
C PHE A 378 -10.29 -1.59 0.08
N ALA A 379 -10.35 -0.28 -0.13
CA ALA A 379 -9.91 0.33 -1.39
C ALA A 379 -8.41 0.10 -1.61
N LEU A 380 -7.60 0.35 -0.58
CA LEU A 380 -6.15 0.05 -0.60
C LEU A 380 -5.85 -1.41 -0.95
N PHE A 381 -6.59 -2.34 -0.34
CA PHE A 381 -6.49 -3.77 -0.65
C PHE A 381 -6.78 -4.07 -2.12
N LYS A 382 -7.83 -3.48 -2.70
CA LYS A 382 -8.18 -3.65 -4.12
C LYS A 382 -7.13 -3.06 -5.06
N ASP A 383 -6.54 -1.92 -4.69
CA ASP A 383 -5.48 -1.27 -5.45
C ASP A 383 -4.20 -2.13 -5.44
N ALA A 384 -3.85 -2.70 -4.29
CA ALA A 384 -2.77 -3.68 -4.17
C ALA A 384 -3.01 -4.93 -5.02
N PHE A 385 -4.21 -5.52 -4.94
CA PHE A 385 -4.59 -6.70 -5.73
C PHE A 385 -4.48 -6.45 -7.23
N THR A 386 -4.97 -5.29 -7.69
CA THR A 386 -4.89 -4.87 -9.09
C THR A 386 -3.44 -4.64 -9.53
N SER A 387 -2.63 -4.01 -8.67
CA SER A 387 -1.23 -3.71 -8.95
C SER A 387 -0.37 -4.97 -9.02
N MET A 388 -0.54 -5.90 -8.09
CA MET A 388 0.19 -7.18 -8.09
C MET A 388 -0.23 -8.07 -9.27
N SER A 389 -1.51 -8.08 -9.63
CA SER A 389 -2.00 -8.77 -10.84
C SER A 389 -1.35 -8.22 -12.12
N SER A 390 -1.25 -6.89 -12.21
CA SER A 390 -0.58 -6.21 -13.33
C SER A 390 0.93 -6.48 -13.36
N ALA A 391 1.56 -6.54 -12.18
CA ALA A 391 2.97 -6.91 -12.05
C ALA A 391 3.22 -8.34 -12.54
N ALA A 392 2.37 -9.31 -12.15
CA ALA A 392 2.47 -10.71 -12.57
C ALA A 392 2.37 -10.87 -14.10
N GLU A 393 1.46 -10.12 -14.73
CA GLU A 393 1.35 -10.10 -16.19
C GLU A 393 2.62 -9.57 -16.85
N ARG A 394 3.12 -8.44 -16.36
CA ARG A 394 4.35 -7.82 -16.88
C ARG A 394 5.54 -8.77 -16.74
N TYR A 395 5.68 -9.46 -15.60
CA TYR A 395 6.73 -10.45 -15.40
C TYR A 395 6.60 -11.62 -16.37
N SER A 396 5.37 -12.07 -16.63
CA SER A 396 5.08 -13.12 -17.63
C SER A 396 5.49 -12.72 -19.04
N ARG A 397 5.37 -11.45 -19.41
CA ARG A 397 5.81 -10.93 -20.73
C ARG A 397 7.32 -10.80 -20.84
N ILE A 398 8.01 -10.53 -19.73
CA ILE A 398 9.46 -10.28 -19.69
C ILE A 398 10.24 -11.59 -19.65
N GLU A 399 9.78 -12.59 -18.90
CA GLU A 399 10.52 -13.83 -18.70
C GLU A 399 10.10 -14.97 -19.64
N SER A 400 11.06 -15.56 -20.35
CA SER A 400 10.86 -16.76 -21.18
C SER A 400 10.41 -18.01 -20.40
N VAL A 401 10.39 -17.94 -19.06
CA VAL A 401 9.90 -19.00 -18.16
C VAL A 401 8.38 -19.16 -18.25
N ALA A 402 7.64 -18.09 -18.56
CA ALA A 402 6.21 -18.17 -18.84
C ALA A 402 5.92 -19.07 -20.04
N SER A 403 6.84 -19.13 -21.02
CA SER A 403 6.77 -20.05 -22.16
C SER A 403 7.00 -21.52 -21.79
N GLN A 404 7.31 -21.84 -20.52
CA GLN A 404 7.47 -23.21 -20.02
C GLN A 404 6.41 -23.59 -18.97
N GLN A 405 5.98 -22.66 -18.10
CA GLN A 405 4.94 -22.93 -17.08
C GLN A 405 3.50 -22.65 -17.56
N PHE A 406 3.34 -21.75 -18.55
CA PHE A 406 2.04 -21.37 -19.12
C PHE A 406 1.99 -21.62 -20.62
N THR A 407 2.82 -22.53 -21.16
CA THR A 407 2.73 -22.97 -22.56
C THR A 407 1.28 -23.16 -22.93
N ASN A 408 0.78 -22.44 -23.94
CA ASN A 408 -0.45 -22.51 -24.75
C ASN A 408 -1.68 -23.33 -24.28
N GLY A 409 -1.56 -24.36 -23.46
CA GLY A 409 -2.60 -25.17 -22.85
C GLY A 409 -3.59 -24.38 -21.99
N ARG A 410 -3.16 -23.56 -21.01
CA ARG A 410 -4.12 -22.79 -20.19
C ARG A 410 -4.90 -21.78 -21.03
N GLU A 411 -4.23 -21.06 -21.91
CA GLU A 411 -4.86 -20.08 -22.80
C GLU A 411 -5.79 -20.75 -23.82
N LEU A 412 -5.34 -21.81 -24.49
CA LEU A 412 -6.16 -22.61 -25.40
C LEU A 412 -7.38 -23.22 -24.69
N VAL A 413 -7.19 -23.78 -23.49
CA VAL A 413 -8.28 -24.39 -22.72
C VAL A 413 -9.28 -23.32 -22.29
N SER A 414 -8.81 -22.17 -21.81
CA SER A 414 -9.67 -21.03 -21.48
C SER A 414 -10.45 -20.56 -22.71
N ASP A 415 -9.81 -20.39 -23.87
CA ASP A 415 -10.49 -20.00 -25.11
C ASP A 415 -11.52 -21.05 -25.59
N LEU A 416 -11.20 -22.34 -25.47
CA LEU A 416 -12.11 -23.43 -25.81
C LEU A 416 -13.33 -23.45 -24.88
N VAL A 417 -13.12 -23.23 -23.58
CA VAL A 417 -14.19 -23.13 -22.57
C VAL A 417 -15.04 -21.88 -22.82
N ASP A 418 -14.43 -20.72 -23.02
CA ASP A 418 -15.13 -19.46 -23.32
C ASP A 418 -15.99 -19.58 -24.58
N ASN A 419 -15.44 -20.20 -25.63
CA ASN A 419 -16.19 -20.45 -26.86
C ASN A 419 -17.38 -21.39 -26.62
N MET A 420 -17.23 -22.41 -25.77
CA MET A 420 -18.34 -23.30 -25.43
C MET A 420 -19.41 -22.58 -24.60
N ILE A 421 -19.01 -21.82 -23.57
CA ILE A 421 -19.93 -21.08 -22.69
C ILE A 421 -20.67 -19.98 -23.47
N THR A 422 -19.97 -19.26 -24.33
CA THR A 422 -20.50 -18.06 -24.99
C THR A 422 -21.20 -18.37 -26.32
N ASN A 423 -20.67 -19.31 -27.10
CA ASN A 423 -21.06 -19.47 -28.51
C ASN A 423 -21.77 -20.81 -28.80
N ASP A 424 -21.73 -21.82 -27.93
CA ASP A 424 -22.42 -23.08 -28.18
C ASP A 424 -23.89 -23.00 -27.72
N PRO A 425 -24.88 -22.98 -28.63
CA PRO A 425 -26.28 -22.87 -28.26
C PRO A 425 -26.83 -24.12 -27.55
N ARG A 426 -26.06 -25.22 -27.49
CA ARG A 426 -26.43 -26.44 -26.78
C ARG A 426 -26.09 -26.37 -25.29
N TYR A 427 -25.16 -25.50 -24.90
CA TYR A 427 -24.69 -25.36 -23.53
C TYR A 427 -25.82 -24.89 -22.61
N GLN A 428 -26.11 -25.66 -21.55
CA GLN A 428 -27.18 -25.35 -20.60
C GLN A 428 -26.68 -24.70 -19.31
N GLY A 429 -25.38 -24.80 -19.03
CA GLY A 429 -24.71 -24.08 -17.94
C GLY A 429 -24.92 -24.65 -16.54
N LEU A 430 -24.39 -23.95 -15.54
CA LEU A 430 -24.78 -24.19 -14.15
C LEU A 430 -26.23 -23.72 -13.95
N GLY A 431 -27.01 -24.45 -13.15
CA GLY A 431 -28.43 -24.18 -13.00
C GLY A 431 -28.76 -22.82 -12.39
N SER A 432 -30.03 -22.43 -12.47
CA SER A 432 -30.50 -21.05 -12.31
C SER A 432 -30.70 -20.55 -10.88
N SER A 433 -30.39 -21.35 -9.84
CA SER A 433 -30.82 -21.06 -8.46
C SER A 433 -30.03 -19.93 -7.77
N GLU A 434 -28.74 -19.74 -8.06
CA GLU A 434 -27.96 -18.58 -7.63
C GLU A 434 -26.86 -18.27 -8.65
N LYS A 435 -26.64 -16.98 -8.95
CA LYS A 435 -25.56 -16.58 -9.87
C LYS A 435 -24.22 -16.80 -9.17
N ASN A 436 -23.44 -17.75 -9.65
CA ASN A 436 -22.02 -17.91 -9.31
C ASN A 436 -21.34 -16.53 -9.32
N THR A 437 -20.93 -16.04 -8.16
CA THR A 437 -20.32 -14.70 -8.04
C THR A 437 -18.84 -14.70 -8.43
N LEU A 438 -18.20 -15.88 -8.44
CA LEU A 438 -16.78 -16.06 -8.73
C LEU A 438 -16.46 -16.09 -10.23
N GLY A 439 -17.47 -16.03 -11.08
CA GLY A 439 -17.33 -16.10 -12.53
C GLY A 439 -17.23 -17.54 -13.05
N GLU A 440 -17.87 -17.79 -14.19
CA GLU A 440 -17.78 -19.07 -14.91
C GLU A 440 -16.50 -19.13 -15.76
N GLY A 441 -16.04 -20.33 -16.07
CA GLY A 441 -14.90 -20.56 -16.94
C GLY A 441 -13.55 -20.53 -16.23
N ILE A 442 -12.50 -20.72 -17.03
CA ILE A 442 -11.10 -20.76 -16.59
C ILE A 442 -10.54 -19.35 -16.64
N SER A 443 -10.30 -18.75 -15.47
CA SER A 443 -9.59 -17.49 -15.32
C SER A 443 -8.19 -17.61 -15.90
N LYS A 444 -7.69 -16.54 -16.54
CA LYS A 444 -6.30 -16.42 -16.97
C LYS A 444 -5.41 -15.68 -15.96
N LEU A 445 -5.96 -15.17 -14.85
CA LEU A 445 -5.19 -14.45 -13.83
C LEU A 445 -4.07 -15.29 -13.22
N ALA A 446 -3.05 -14.63 -12.66
CA ALA A 446 -2.13 -15.31 -11.75
C ALA A 446 -2.94 -16.02 -10.64
N ASP A 447 -2.50 -17.19 -10.22
CA ASP A 447 -3.09 -17.83 -9.03
C ASP A 447 -2.74 -17.00 -7.80
N PHE A 448 -3.67 -16.93 -6.84
CA PHE A 448 -3.54 -16.06 -5.68
C PHE A 448 -4.30 -16.61 -4.47
N ASP A 449 -3.89 -16.15 -3.30
CA ASP A 449 -4.60 -16.30 -2.03
C ASP A 449 -4.53 -14.96 -1.29
N VAL A 450 -5.69 -14.38 -1.01
CA VAL A 450 -5.77 -13.03 -0.42
C VAL A 450 -6.73 -13.02 0.76
N ALA A 451 -6.35 -12.27 1.80
CA ALA A 451 -7.18 -12.06 2.97
C ALA A 451 -7.19 -10.59 3.37
N PHE A 452 -8.37 -10.07 3.70
CA PHE A 452 -8.59 -8.74 4.25
C PHE A 452 -9.29 -8.88 5.60
N SER A 453 -8.82 -8.15 6.61
CA SER A 453 -9.39 -8.09 7.93
C SER A 453 -9.57 -6.64 8.38
N PHE A 454 -10.72 -6.37 8.97
CA PHE A 454 -10.98 -5.13 9.68
C PHE A 454 -11.49 -5.44 11.07
N ALA A 455 -10.85 -4.86 12.08
CA ALA A 455 -11.29 -4.94 13.47
C ALA A 455 -11.42 -3.55 14.07
N MET A 456 -12.37 -3.39 14.98
CA MET A 456 -12.49 -2.20 15.80
C MET A 456 -12.41 -2.59 17.28
N ASP A 457 -11.38 -2.14 17.99
CA ASP A 457 -11.23 -2.39 19.42
C ASP A 457 -11.75 -1.19 20.24
N ARG A 458 -12.95 -1.33 20.82
CA ARG A 458 -13.47 -0.37 21.80
C ARG A 458 -13.44 -0.92 23.23
N GLY A 459 -12.44 -1.73 23.56
CA GLY A 459 -12.34 -2.42 24.85
C GLY A 459 -13.22 -3.67 24.85
N ASP A 460 -14.34 -3.65 25.57
CA ASP A 460 -15.26 -4.79 25.66
C ASP A 460 -16.02 -5.09 24.35
N TYR A 461 -15.89 -4.25 23.31
CA TYR A 461 -16.60 -4.38 22.03
C TYR A 461 -15.61 -4.56 20.88
N GLN A 462 -15.64 -5.72 20.23
CA GLN A 462 -14.68 -6.04 19.16
C GLN A 462 -15.38 -6.67 17.95
N PRO A 463 -16.08 -5.87 17.11
CA PRO A 463 -16.52 -6.33 15.81
C PRO A 463 -15.30 -6.59 14.91
N LYS A 464 -15.30 -7.73 14.23
CA LYS A 464 -14.28 -8.15 13.28
C LYS A 464 -14.94 -8.64 11.99
N SER A 465 -14.44 -8.16 10.86
CA SER A 465 -14.79 -8.63 9.51
C SER A 465 -13.55 -9.22 8.86
N ASN A 466 -13.70 -10.40 8.27
CA ASN A 466 -12.68 -11.06 7.46
C ASN A 466 -13.28 -11.42 6.10
N ILE A 467 -12.52 -11.20 5.04
CA ILE A 467 -12.85 -11.59 3.67
C ILE A 467 -11.64 -12.30 3.10
N GLU A 468 -11.85 -13.48 2.54
CA GLU A 468 -10.79 -14.27 1.88
C GLU A 468 -11.24 -14.56 0.45
N LEU A 469 -10.28 -14.57 -0.48
CA LEU A 469 -10.50 -14.94 -1.86
C LEU A 469 -9.27 -15.68 -2.39
N SER A 470 -9.48 -16.80 -3.08
CA SER A 470 -8.36 -17.54 -3.65
C SER A 470 -8.68 -18.17 -5.00
N GLN A 471 -7.63 -18.38 -5.78
CA GLN A 471 -7.65 -19.10 -7.03
C GLN A 471 -6.41 -19.99 -7.12
N ALA A 472 -6.61 -21.26 -7.44
CA ALA A 472 -5.53 -22.21 -7.72
C ALA A 472 -5.80 -22.94 -9.03
N THR A 473 -4.76 -23.08 -9.86
CA THR A 473 -4.84 -23.74 -11.17
C THR A 473 -3.84 -24.89 -11.26
N GLU A 474 -4.33 -26.06 -11.66
CA GLU A 474 -3.52 -27.25 -11.91
C GLU A 474 -3.61 -27.65 -13.40
N GLN A 475 -2.46 -27.95 -14.00
CA GLN A 475 -2.38 -28.42 -15.38
C GLN A 475 -2.02 -29.89 -15.41
N GLU A 476 -2.68 -30.64 -16.29
CA GLU A 476 -2.54 -32.08 -16.35
C GLU A 476 -2.32 -32.59 -17.76
N LYS A 477 -1.57 -33.69 -17.85
CA LYS A 477 -1.39 -34.43 -19.10
C LYS A 477 -1.26 -35.92 -18.81
N SER A 478 -2.14 -36.72 -19.40
CA SER A 478 -2.12 -38.17 -19.29
C SER A 478 -2.49 -38.82 -20.61
N GLY A 479 -1.56 -39.60 -21.17
CA GLY A 479 -1.72 -40.23 -22.47
C GLY A 479 -1.99 -39.22 -23.59
N LYS A 480 -3.20 -39.27 -24.16
CA LYS A 480 -3.65 -38.38 -25.25
C LYS A 480 -4.45 -37.16 -24.76
N PHE A 481 -4.71 -37.09 -23.46
CA PHE A 481 -5.48 -36.03 -22.85
C PHE A 481 -4.57 -35.02 -22.17
N SER A 482 -4.95 -33.76 -22.26
CA SER A 482 -4.45 -32.67 -21.44
C SER A 482 -5.63 -31.96 -20.79
N GLY A 483 -5.44 -31.31 -19.66
CA GLY A 483 -6.53 -30.68 -18.93
C GLY A 483 -6.04 -29.56 -18.03
N VAL A 484 -6.98 -28.73 -17.62
CA VAL A 484 -6.81 -27.73 -16.57
C VAL A 484 -7.93 -27.93 -15.55
N THR A 485 -7.55 -27.94 -14.28
CA THR A 485 -8.46 -27.82 -13.15
C THR A 485 -8.20 -26.47 -12.49
N GLN A 486 -9.27 -25.73 -12.16
CA GLN A 486 -9.17 -24.48 -11.43
C GLN A 486 -10.22 -24.42 -10.33
N SER A 487 -9.78 -24.03 -9.15
CA SER A 487 -10.62 -23.79 -7.99
C SER A 487 -10.61 -22.31 -7.66
N LYS A 488 -11.79 -21.72 -7.50
CA LYS A 488 -12.02 -20.34 -7.05
C LYS A 488 -12.80 -20.42 -5.74
N ASN A 489 -12.34 -19.74 -4.70
CA ASN A 489 -13.03 -19.73 -3.40
C ASN A 489 -13.17 -18.30 -2.90
N ALA A 490 -14.31 -18.00 -2.26
CA ALA A 490 -14.49 -16.79 -1.47
C ALA A 490 -15.04 -17.16 -0.09
N SER A 491 -14.57 -16.48 0.94
CA SER A 491 -15.09 -16.59 2.28
C SER A 491 -15.37 -15.19 2.84
N THR A 492 -16.46 -15.06 3.58
CA THR A 492 -16.78 -13.85 4.35
C THR A 492 -17.13 -14.29 5.74
N ARG A 493 -16.52 -13.66 6.72
CA ARG A 493 -16.79 -13.90 8.12
C ARG A 493 -16.93 -12.59 8.87
N PHE A 494 -18.03 -12.46 9.59
CA PHE A 494 -18.24 -11.41 10.56
C PHE A 494 -18.43 -12.05 11.92
N ASP A 495 -17.59 -11.62 12.87
CA ASP A 495 -17.69 -11.97 14.27
C ASP A 495 -17.87 -10.70 15.09
N TYR A 496 -18.91 -10.65 15.92
CA TYR A 496 -18.99 -9.69 17.00
C TYR A 496 -18.70 -10.43 18.30
N GLN A 497 -17.52 -10.19 18.89
CA GLN A 497 -17.14 -10.80 20.17
C GLN A 497 -17.62 -9.93 21.34
N ASP A 498 -17.96 -10.61 22.45
CA ASP A 498 -18.57 -10.14 23.72
C ASP A 498 -20.11 -10.29 23.82
N SER A 499 -20.81 -9.30 24.38
CA SER A 499 -22.20 -9.39 24.84
C SER A 499 -23.16 -9.79 23.74
N HIS A 500 -22.95 -9.38 22.49
CA HIS A 500 -23.79 -9.75 21.35
C HIS A 500 -23.09 -10.73 20.39
N PRO A 501 -23.18 -12.07 20.54
CA PRO A 501 -22.42 -13.03 19.73
C PRO A 501 -22.99 -13.22 18.31
N ASN A 502 -23.33 -12.13 17.62
CA ASN A 502 -23.78 -12.15 16.24
C ASN A 502 -22.64 -12.67 15.35
N THR A 503 -22.98 -13.62 14.49
CA THR A 503 -22.04 -14.25 13.57
C THR A 503 -22.66 -14.37 12.19
N TYR A 504 -21.85 -14.17 11.17
CA TYR A 504 -22.22 -14.40 9.79
C TYR A 504 -21.03 -14.99 9.05
N ASP A 505 -21.19 -16.20 8.55
CA ASP A 505 -20.23 -16.91 7.73
C ASP A 505 -20.86 -17.20 6.37
N LYS A 506 -20.14 -16.90 5.31
CA LYS A 506 -20.50 -17.29 3.95
C LYS A 506 -19.28 -17.85 3.25
N LYS A 507 -19.43 -19.01 2.62
CA LYS A 507 -18.38 -19.67 1.84
C LYS A 507 -18.91 -20.00 0.47
N GLU A 508 -18.24 -19.52 -0.56
CA GLU A 508 -18.51 -19.83 -1.96
C GLU A 508 -17.31 -20.56 -2.55
N SER A 509 -17.56 -21.58 -3.36
CA SER A 509 -16.53 -22.31 -4.10
C SER A 509 -17.04 -22.62 -5.50
N TYR A 510 -16.18 -22.40 -6.49
CA TYR A 510 -16.40 -22.77 -7.88
C TYR A 510 -15.20 -23.58 -8.35
N ASN A 511 -15.45 -24.82 -8.78
CA ASN A 511 -14.43 -25.67 -9.38
C ASN A 511 -14.80 -25.95 -10.82
N ILE A 512 -13.78 -25.95 -11.67
CA ILE A 512 -13.90 -26.25 -13.09
C ILE A 512 -12.75 -27.17 -13.50
N GLY A 513 -13.07 -28.27 -14.16
CA GLY A 513 -12.09 -29.23 -14.69
C GLY A 513 -12.32 -29.46 -16.18
N THR A 514 -11.27 -29.68 -16.94
CA THR A 514 -11.35 -29.85 -18.40
C THR A 514 -10.55 -31.03 -18.91
N ALA A 515 -11.03 -31.65 -19.98
CA ALA A 515 -10.29 -32.61 -20.79
C ALA A 515 -10.25 -32.15 -22.24
N VAL A 516 -9.04 -32.06 -22.77
CA VAL A 516 -8.74 -31.72 -24.16
C VAL A 516 -8.02 -32.88 -24.83
N LYS A 517 -8.44 -33.20 -26.05
CA LYS A 517 -7.82 -34.21 -26.91
C LYS A 517 -7.76 -33.64 -28.32
N ASN A 518 -6.58 -33.66 -28.94
CA ASN A 518 -6.38 -33.12 -30.29
C ASN A 518 -6.87 -31.66 -30.48
N ASN A 519 -6.66 -30.80 -29.47
CA ASN A 519 -7.14 -29.40 -29.44
C ASN A 519 -8.67 -29.23 -29.45
N GLU A 520 -9.43 -30.28 -29.13
CA GLU A 520 -10.87 -30.21 -28.93
C GLU A 520 -11.19 -30.46 -27.45
N LEU A 521 -12.12 -29.65 -26.91
CA LEU A 521 -12.68 -29.85 -25.57
C LEU A 521 -13.61 -31.06 -25.61
N VAL A 522 -13.19 -32.15 -24.96
CA VAL A 522 -13.93 -33.43 -24.92
C VAL A 522 -14.59 -33.69 -23.56
N GLY A 523 -14.22 -32.92 -22.53
CA GLY A 523 -14.84 -32.94 -21.22
C GLY A 523 -14.77 -31.58 -20.52
N LEU A 524 -15.84 -31.19 -19.84
CA LEU A 524 -15.91 -30.06 -18.92
C LEU A 524 -16.73 -30.49 -17.70
N ASP A 525 -16.18 -30.36 -16.50
CA ASP A 525 -16.91 -30.49 -15.25
C ASP A 525 -16.89 -29.16 -14.51
N GLN A 526 -18.03 -28.76 -13.95
CA GLN A 526 -18.21 -27.54 -13.19
C GLN A 526 -19.00 -27.84 -11.93
N SER A 527 -18.58 -27.30 -10.80
CA SER A 527 -19.32 -27.37 -9.55
C SER A 527 -19.27 -26.02 -8.86
N TYR A 528 -20.42 -25.52 -8.45
CA TYR A 528 -20.58 -24.36 -7.58
C TYR A 528 -21.23 -24.79 -6.28
N LYS A 529 -20.70 -24.30 -5.17
CA LYS A 529 -21.28 -24.49 -3.84
C LYS A 529 -21.21 -23.22 -3.03
N ALA A 530 -22.32 -22.84 -2.42
CA ALA A 530 -22.42 -21.74 -1.47
C ALA A 530 -23.04 -22.22 -0.16
N ASP A 531 -22.39 -21.93 0.96
CA ASP A 531 -22.88 -22.19 2.31
C ASP A 531 -23.00 -20.86 3.06
N VAL A 532 -24.11 -20.64 3.76
CA VAL A 532 -24.35 -19.49 4.65
C VAL A 532 -24.74 -19.98 6.04
N ASP A 533 -24.05 -19.53 7.09
CA ASP A 533 -24.43 -19.71 8.50
C ASP A 533 -24.54 -18.34 9.16
N LYS A 534 -25.71 -18.00 9.69
CA LYS A 534 -25.97 -16.71 10.34
C LYS A 534 -26.65 -16.93 11.67
N LYS A 535 -26.13 -16.30 12.72
CA LYS A 535 -26.77 -16.27 14.04
C LYS A 535 -26.87 -14.84 14.54
N THR A 536 -28.05 -14.49 15.04
CA THR A 536 -28.28 -13.21 15.70
C THR A 536 -28.86 -13.42 17.09
N TYR A 537 -28.50 -12.53 17.99
CA TYR A 537 -28.83 -12.58 19.40
C TYR A 537 -29.57 -11.30 19.81
N GLN A 538 -30.32 -11.40 20.90
CA GLN A 538 -30.98 -10.26 21.54
C GLN A 538 -30.74 -10.30 23.05
N PHE A 539 -30.61 -9.14 23.68
CA PHE A 539 -30.46 -9.07 25.13
C PHE A 539 -31.77 -9.42 25.83
N ASN A 540 -31.70 -10.28 26.84
CA ASN A 540 -32.80 -10.55 27.75
C ASN A 540 -32.55 -9.82 29.08
N PRO A 541 -33.22 -8.69 29.35
CA PRO A 541 -32.99 -7.91 30.56
C PRO A 541 -33.38 -8.65 31.84
N GLU A 542 -34.35 -9.57 31.78
CA GLU A 542 -34.81 -10.34 32.95
C GLU A 542 -33.75 -11.34 33.41
N LYS A 543 -33.04 -11.95 32.46
CA LYS A 543 -31.98 -12.94 32.73
C LYS A 543 -30.57 -12.33 32.70
N SER A 544 -30.46 -11.05 32.34
CA SER A 544 -29.18 -10.34 32.16
C SER A 544 -28.21 -11.10 31.25
N GLN A 545 -28.71 -11.71 30.18
CA GLN A 545 -27.92 -12.51 29.23
C GLN A 545 -28.46 -12.40 27.81
N TYR A 546 -27.65 -12.75 26.83
CA TYR A 546 -28.06 -12.78 25.42
C TYR A 546 -28.62 -14.14 25.01
N GLU A 547 -29.69 -14.11 24.22
CA GLU A 547 -30.39 -15.29 23.75
C GLU A 547 -30.53 -15.27 22.23
N ILE A 548 -30.52 -16.46 21.60
CA ILE A 548 -30.66 -16.58 20.15
C ILE A 548 -32.00 -15.96 19.71
N LYS A 549 -31.92 -14.95 18.84
CA LYS A 549 -33.04 -14.36 18.13
C LYS A 549 -33.31 -15.11 16.83
N MET A 550 -32.24 -15.41 16.08
CA MET A 550 -32.32 -16.11 14.81
C MET A 550 -31.09 -17.01 14.59
N ALA A 551 -31.30 -18.17 13.99
CA ALA A 551 -30.24 -18.98 13.38
C ALA A 551 -30.71 -19.39 11.98
N LEU A 552 -29.86 -19.19 10.98
CA LEU A 552 -30.12 -19.51 9.57
C LEU A 552 -28.95 -20.32 9.03
N LYS A 553 -29.26 -21.42 8.34
CA LYS A 553 -28.32 -22.18 7.54
C LYS A 553 -28.88 -22.36 6.13
N GLU A 554 -28.10 -21.98 5.13
CA GLU A 554 -28.45 -22.16 3.72
C GLU A 554 -27.30 -22.85 2.99
N GLN A 555 -27.64 -23.73 2.05
CA GLN A 555 -26.69 -24.37 1.16
C GLN A 555 -27.28 -24.45 -0.24
N THR A 556 -26.50 -23.99 -1.21
CA THR A 556 -26.75 -24.11 -2.65
C THR A 556 -25.64 -24.95 -3.26
N ILE A 557 -25.98 -25.94 -4.08
CA ILE A 557 -25.03 -26.72 -4.88
C ILE A 557 -25.56 -26.80 -6.30
N SER A 558 -24.71 -26.49 -7.27
CA SER A 558 -24.98 -26.60 -8.70
C SER A 558 -23.81 -27.31 -9.39
N GLU A 559 -24.09 -28.35 -10.15
CA GLU A 559 -23.10 -29.14 -10.86
C GLU A 559 -23.48 -29.25 -12.34
N SER A 560 -22.49 -29.20 -13.22
CA SER A 560 -22.64 -29.44 -14.65
C SER A 560 -21.48 -30.30 -15.14
N SER A 561 -21.78 -31.33 -15.93
CA SER A 561 -20.77 -32.19 -16.56
C SER A 561 -21.10 -32.38 -18.04
N ILE A 562 -20.12 -32.13 -18.90
CA ILE A 562 -20.24 -32.23 -20.35
C ILE A 562 -19.21 -33.23 -20.86
N ARG A 563 -19.63 -34.10 -21.77
CA ARG A 563 -18.76 -35.01 -22.52
C ARG A 563 -19.08 -34.86 -24.00
N PHE A 564 -18.06 -34.58 -24.80
CA PHE A 564 -18.17 -34.49 -26.25
C PHE A 564 -17.32 -35.59 -26.89
N ILE A 565 -17.99 -36.60 -27.44
CA ILE A 565 -17.33 -37.83 -27.92
C ILE A 565 -17.99 -38.28 -29.21
N ASN A 566 -17.21 -38.42 -30.28
CA ASN A 566 -17.68 -38.92 -31.58
C ASN A 566 -18.94 -38.17 -32.07
N ASP A 567 -18.93 -36.84 -31.97
CA ASP A 567 -20.05 -35.94 -32.32
C ASP A 567 -21.31 -36.08 -31.45
N ILE A 568 -21.19 -36.72 -30.29
CA ILE A 568 -22.27 -36.89 -29.31
C ILE A 568 -21.97 -36.02 -28.10
N TRP A 569 -22.90 -35.12 -27.81
CA TRP A 569 -22.93 -34.25 -26.64
C TRP A 569 -23.76 -34.90 -25.55
N LEU A 570 -23.14 -35.16 -24.40
CA LEU A 570 -23.81 -35.59 -23.18
C LEU A 570 -23.57 -34.53 -22.11
N GLU A 571 -24.63 -33.90 -21.64
CA GLU A 571 -24.60 -32.95 -20.53
C GLU A 571 -25.48 -33.44 -19.38
N LYS A 572 -24.99 -33.30 -18.14
CA LYS A 572 -25.78 -33.53 -16.93
C LYS A 572 -25.68 -32.30 -16.05
N ASN A 573 -26.82 -31.79 -15.61
CA ASN A 573 -26.91 -30.66 -14.71
C ASN A 573 -27.67 -31.11 -13.46
N GLN A 574 -27.21 -30.68 -12.29
CA GLN A 574 -27.81 -31.03 -11.02
C GLN A 574 -27.77 -29.82 -10.10
N ASP A 575 -28.92 -29.44 -9.55
CA ASP A 575 -29.00 -28.37 -8.56
C ASP A 575 -29.66 -28.88 -7.28
N SER A 576 -29.23 -28.33 -6.16
CA SER A 576 -29.89 -28.52 -4.89
C SER A 576 -29.80 -27.25 -4.05
N TYR A 577 -30.89 -26.97 -3.33
CA TYR A 577 -30.95 -25.90 -2.36
C TYR A 577 -31.53 -26.46 -1.06
N SER A 578 -30.98 -26.03 0.06
CA SER A 578 -31.53 -26.33 1.38
C SER A 578 -31.41 -25.11 2.29
N MET A 579 -32.45 -24.89 3.10
CA MET A 579 -32.50 -23.83 4.10
C MET A 579 -33.13 -24.37 5.38
N ASP A 580 -32.53 -24.05 6.51
CA ASP A 580 -33.12 -24.20 7.84
C ASP A 580 -33.00 -22.87 8.61
N LYS A 581 -34.15 -22.30 8.98
CA LYS A 581 -34.24 -21.05 9.73
C LYS A 581 -35.00 -21.29 11.03
N LYS A 582 -34.40 -20.91 12.16
CA LYS A 582 -35.02 -20.83 13.48
C LYS A 582 -35.08 -19.37 13.91
N GLU A 583 -36.26 -18.87 14.26
CA GLU A 583 -36.48 -17.46 14.62
C GLU A 583 -37.42 -17.33 15.82
N ARG A 584 -37.13 -16.43 16.76
CA ARG A 584 -37.96 -16.22 17.95
C ARG A 584 -39.26 -15.49 17.58
N ILE A 585 -40.40 -15.97 18.10
CA ILE A 585 -41.73 -15.45 17.75
C ILE A 585 -42.08 -14.18 18.53
N ASN A 586 -41.66 -14.09 19.80
CA ASN A 586 -41.98 -12.96 20.68
C ASN A 586 -40.82 -12.64 21.61
N SER A 587 -40.41 -11.37 21.66
CA SER A 587 -39.27 -10.90 22.47
C SER A 587 -39.62 -10.66 23.94
N ASN A 588 -40.92 -10.57 24.27
CA ASN A 588 -41.42 -10.19 25.60
C ASN A 588 -42.08 -11.35 26.37
N SER A 589 -42.05 -12.59 25.85
CA SER A 589 -42.61 -13.75 26.55
C SER A 589 -41.55 -14.46 27.38
N THR A 590 -41.92 -14.85 28.60
CA THR A 590 -41.12 -15.70 29.50
C THR A 590 -40.98 -17.15 29.00
N GLN A 591 -41.68 -17.51 27.91
CA GLN A 591 -41.53 -18.79 27.21
C GLN A 591 -40.70 -18.60 25.92
N ASP A 592 -39.74 -19.49 25.74
CA ASP A 592 -38.86 -19.58 24.56
C ASP A 592 -39.63 -20.15 23.35
N GLU A 593 -40.46 -19.33 22.71
CA GLU A 593 -41.20 -19.71 21.51
C GLU A 593 -40.41 -19.42 20.22
N PHE A 594 -40.18 -20.45 19.41
CA PHE A 594 -39.46 -20.37 18.13
C PHE A 594 -40.31 -20.84 16.97
N LYS A 595 -40.30 -20.09 15.87
CA LYS A 595 -40.76 -20.51 14.55
C LYS A 595 -39.59 -21.18 13.83
N ARG A 596 -39.84 -22.36 13.24
CA ARG A 596 -38.92 -23.02 12.33
C ARG A 596 -39.45 -22.95 10.91
N THR A 597 -38.57 -22.70 9.95
CA THR A 597 -38.90 -22.67 8.52
C THR A 597 -37.80 -23.41 7.78
N SER A 598 -38.17 -24.44 7.03
CA SER A 598 -37.24 -25.20 6.20
C SER A 598 -37.71 -25.22 4.75
N SER A 599 -36.75 -25.22 3.83
CA SER A 599 -36.98 -25.34 2.39
C SER A 599 -35.96 -26.31 1.81
N HIS A 600 -36.39 -27.12 0.84
CA HIS A 600 -35.50 -27.99 0.08
C HIS A 600 -36.00 -28.10 -1.35
N SER A 601 -35.09 -27.95 -2.31
CA SER A 601 -35.34 -28.25 -3.71
C SER A 601 -34.17 -29.02 -4.30
N HIS A 602 -34.48 -29.85 -5.29
CA HIS A 602 -33.49 -30.63 -6.03
C HIS A 602 -33.97 -30.81 -7.47
N SER A 603 -33.11 -30.55 -8.43
CA SER A 603 -33.35 -30.78 -9.86
C SER A 603 -32.18 -31.53 -10.47
N LYS A 604 -32.50 -32.39 -11.44
CA LYS A 604 -31.51 -33.12 -12.23
C LYS A 604 -31.99 -33.21 -13.67
N LEU A 605 -31.16 -32.78 -14.60
CA LEU A 605 -31.40 -32.82 -16.03
C LEU A 605 -30.25 -33.57 -16.71
N VAL A 606 -30.58 -34.42 -17.68
CA VAL A 606 -29.60 -35.10 -18.53
C VAL A 606 -30.01 -34.87 -19.97
N THR A 607 -29.11 -34.23 -20.73
CA THR A 607 -29.30 -33.89 -22.13
C THR A 607 -28.33 -34.71 -22.97
N LEU A 608 -28.84 -35.38 -24.01
CA LEU A 608 -28.04 -36.14 -24.96
C LEU A 608 -28.40 -35.71 -26.38
N ILE A 609 -27.43 -35.21 -27.14
CA ILE A 609 -27.62 -34.67 -28.50
C ILE A 609 -26.56 -35.28 -29.42
N GLY A 610 -26.98 -35.87 -30.55
CA GLY A 610 -26.08 -36.47 -31.55
C GLY A 610 -26.82 -37.41 -32.48
N ASP A 611 -26.08 -38.13 -33.34
CA ASP A 611 -26.62 -39.19 -34.18
C ASP A 611 -26.85 -40.46 -33.34
N LEU A 612 -28.00 -40.49 -32.65
CA LEU A 612 -28.37 -41.59 -31.74
C LEU A 612 -28.72 -42.87 -32.49
N ASP A 613 -29.18 -42.76 -33.75
CA ASP A 613 -29.50 -43.90 -34.61
C ASP A 613 -28.23 -44.70 -34.92
N LYS A 614 -27.12 -44.01 -35.19
CA LYS A 614 -25.80 -44.64 -35.37
C LYS A 614 -25.32 -45.42 -34.14
N LEU A 615 -25.62 -44.95 -32.92
CA LEU A 615 -25.36 -45.73 -31.70
C LEU A 615 -26.31 -46.92 -31.55
N ALA A 616 -27.57 -46.78 -31.97
CA ALA A 616 -28.60 -47.80 -31.85
C ALA A 616 -28.40 -48.97 -32.82
N GLU A 617 -27.91 -48.70 -34.02
CA GLU A 617 -27.80 -49.68 -35.11
C GLU A 617 -26.47 -50.44 -35.14
N ASP A 618 -25.35 -49.81 -34.73
CA ASP A 618 -24.01 -50.43 -34.78
C ASP A 618 -23.43 -50.71 -33.37
N LYS A 619 -23.29 -52.00 -33.06
CA LYS A 619 -22.72 -52.49 -31.79
C LYS A 619 -21.24 -52.10 -31.61
N ASN A 620 -20.45 -52.06 -32.69
CA ASN A 620 -19.04 -51.70 -32.63
C ASN A 620 -18.88 -50.21 -32.34
N VAL A 621 -19.64 -49.34 -33.02
CA VAL A 621 -19.65 -47.90 -32.77
C VAL A 621 -20.07 -47.59 -31.33
N ARG A 622 -21.11 -48.28 -30.83
CA ARG A 622 -21.53 -48.14 -29.42
C ARG A 622 -20.44 -48.54 -28.44
N ARG A 623 -19.74 -49.65 -28.70
CA ARG A 623 -18.64 -50.12 -27.84
C ARG A 623 -17.48 -49.12 -27.85
N GLU A 624 -17.15 -48.56 -29.00
CA GLU A 624 -16.12 -47.53 -29.13
C GLU A 624 -16.49 -46.26 -28.37
N TYR A 625 -17.72 -45.75 -28.52
CA TYR A 625 -18.23 -44.60 -27.76
C TYR A 625 -18.11 -44.83 -26.24
N LEU A 626 -18.59 -45.97 -25.74
CA LEU A 626 -18.51 -46.30 -24.30
C LEU A 626 -17.06 -46.41 -23.81
N THR A 627 -16.16 -46.90 -24.65
CA THR A 627 -14.72 -46.98 -24.33
C THR A 627 -14.12 -45.59 -24.23
N ASN A 628 -14.39 -44.71 -25.20
CA ASN A 628 -13.92 -43.33 -25.19
C ASN A 628 -14.52 -42.54 -24.01
N LEU A 629 -15.81 -42.75 -23.70
CA LEU A 629 -16.48 -42.14 -22.55
C LEU A 629 -15.83 -42.57 -21.24
N SER A 630 -15.53 -43.85 -21.09
CA SER A 630 -14.80 -44.36 -19.91
C SER A 630 -13.40 -43.76 -19.80
N GLN A 631 -12.69 -43.52 -20.92
CA GLN A 631 -11.36 -42.91 -20.89
C GLN A 631 -11.40 -41.45 -20.47
N VAL A 632 -12.37 -40.68 -21.00
CA VAL A 632 -12.55 -39.27 -20.61
C VAL A 632 -12.97 -39.20 -19.15
N ASN A 633 -13.92 -40.01 -18.70
CA ASN A 633 -14.32 -40.04 -17.29
C ASN A 633 -13.16 -40.43 -16.38
N PHE A 634 -12.34 -41.42 -16.74
CA PHE A 634 -11.16 -41.79 -15.97
C PHE A 634 -10.13 -40.66 -15.87
N PHE A 635 -10.02 -39.82 -16.91
CA PHE A 635 -9.15 -38.64 -16.85
C PHE A 635 -9.74 -37.54 -15.95
N MET A 636 -11.07 -37.39 -15.95
CA MET A 636 -11.78 -36.35 -15.19
C MET A 636 -12.04 -36.73 -13.71
N ASP A 637 -12.23 -38.01 -13.40
CA ASP A 637 -12.50 -38.52 -12.05
C ASP A 637 -11.19 -38.57 -11.25
N LYS A 638 -10.93 -37.52 -10.48
CA LYS A 638 -9.81 -37.43 -9.54
C LYS A 638 -10.20 -37.38 -8.06
N GLU A 639 -11.37 -37.88 -7.71
CA GLU A 639 -11.58 -38.38 -6.35
C GLU A 639 -11.09 -39.83 -6.25
N ASN A 640 -9.82 -39.97 -5.86
CA ASN A 640 -9.35 -41.06 -5.00
C ASN A 640 -8.14 -40.62 -4.18
#